data_AF-A0A1E7IAU2-F1
#
_entry.id   AF-A0A1E7IAU2-F1
#
_cell.length_a   1.000
_cell.length_b   1.000
_cell.length_c   1.000
_cell.angle_alpha   90.00
_cell.angle_beta   90.00
_cell.angle_gamma   90.00
#
_symmetry.space_group_name_H-M   'P 1'
#
loop_
_entity.id
_entity.type
_entity.pdbx_description
1 polymer ?
#
loop_
_entity_poly.entity_id
_entity_poly.type
_entity_poly.pdbx_seq_one_letter_code
_entity_poly.pdbx_strand_id
1 'polypeptide(L)'
;ALFYTGTIHAREWIGVELALDFAKYVVENISFDPWVKELLRYSTVYMVPCVNPDGLEYSRNYFSFWRKNRRQNADGSYGVDLNRNFPVGFSKSNKTYSEIYPGPQPFSEPETQALRDFIASHPNISIALDYHSQGNVFFPAHDFRHEDTIDTTDMNVLCANMAESIRKVSNREYGIHQGKPPTSLISGSGREFYHSHGMLASVVEVGTRNISDYLDDMSEHIKEQIHALLTAISEVPNYAKANPLPRVTGLTLETVSSFAVSFSWQYETEYAVYFEIYRNTRPKGFCTRANRVGITKICSFTDDNLQSTTEYYYYIRAVDKETKVKSAFAPLLRVKTLLNDDELSRIYYPSAAQTGYVAERLENNRDHFGQNSLYVGVDEVKGISYAILNFSLATMPKNAIIKSAVVSLYPINRVSTTIEKYGEWNIAMIDPDSIDDMAEFDQVDQVEILHYVGRPTTSDHLTQGIWRNWKFSQFECRTLQEQIVQERACFRVEGPKELKAGRSKQMMQWDIGYGRDGSGLNYRPKLEIVYTIEPVKIELYPKTILSLSHQQVVEDEFICGCDVNGKKVYSVLEFDISSLPAFDYSVIVSANLWLNATKVYFKENLRFHLEFIEETPREYGVIHERIVIENIGYDVSSQGLKSKNGQQFYFDKYSLLELAHRQKQKRNVTLLLRPTSSEHVIKDKLVEWCSKESNLAPRLVIEYLPKRRNPVAPINTLYHSIDNGRIRLDWNNPDDVDFRGVKVVKNNFRPPLSPFDGVKIYAGSDNYTYDSFGALDICKYFAVFTYDDVPNYSKPVIVKYCDQRKINRK
;
A
#
# COMPACT_ATOMS: atom_id res chain seq x y z
N ALA A 1 -3.71 -21.05 25.63
CA ALA A 1 -4.28 -22.20 24.88
C ALA A 1 -4.93 -21.69 23.60
N LEU A 2 -4.99 -22.54 22.56
CA LEU A 2 -5.78 -22.30 21.34
C LEU A 2 -7.07 -23.11 21.43
N PHE A 3 -8.19 -22.50 21.05
CA PHE A 3 -9.50 -23.15 20.95
C PHE A 3 -9.93 -23.28 19.49
N TYR A 4 -10.32 -24.48 19.09
CA TYR A 4 -10.79 -24.82 17.76
C TYR A 4 -12.23 -25.30 17.83
N THR A 5 -13.10 -24.74 17.00
CA THR A 5 -14.45 -25.26 16.73
C THR A 5 -14.60 -25.59 15.25
N GLY A 6 -15.14 -26.77 14.97
CA GLY A 6 -15.48 -27.21 13.62
C GLY A 6 -16.96 -27.54 13.48
N THR A 7 -17.48 -27.38 12.25
CA THR A 7 -18.80 -27.88 11.84
C THR A 7 -19.91 -27.44 12.81
N ILE A 8 -19.96 -26.14 13.09
CA ILE A 8 -21.11 -25.50 13.72
C ILE A 8 -22.29 -25.39 12.74
N HIS A 9 -21.99 -25.26 11.44
CA HIS A 9 -22.96 -25.53 10.37
C HIS A 9 -22.77 -26.95 9.85
N ALA A 10 -23.88 -27.68 9.72
CA ALA A 10 -23.91 -29.10 9.41
C ALA A 10 -23.27 -29.49 8.07
N ARG A 11 -23.52 -28.72 7.00
CA ARG A 11 -23.00 -28.95 5.64
C ARG A 11 -21.51 -28.65 5.44
N GLU A 12 -20.82 -28.12 6.45
CA GLU A 12 -19.43 -27.65 6.37
C GLU A 12 -18.51 -28.73 6.96
N TRP A 13 -18.43 -29.88 6.27
CA TRP A 13 -17.80 -31.11 6.77
C TRP A 13 -16.28 -30.99 7.00
N ILE A 14 -15.63 -30.02 6.35
CA ILE A 14 -14.20 -29.75 6.50
C ILE A 14 -13.77 -29.51 7.95
N GLY A 15 -14.66 -28.97 8.81
CA GLY A 15 -14.35 -28.73 10.22
C GLY A 15 -14.03 -30.01 11.00
N VAL A 16 -14.83 -31.07 10.81
CA VAL A 16 -14.57 -32.37 11.45
C VAL A 16 -13.31 -33.02 10.88
N GLU A 17 -13.19 -33.08 9.55
CA GLU A 17 -12.08 -33.76 8.89
C GLU A 17 -10.73 -33.12 9.22
N LEU A 18 -10.65 -31.78 9.19
CA LEU A 18 -9.44 -31.05 9.57
C LEU A 18 -9.05 -31.32 11.04
N ALA A 19 -10.02 -31.36 11.95
CA ALA A 19 -9.72 -31.60 13.36
C ALA A 19 -9.13 -33.00 13.59
N LEU A 20 -9.71 -34.02 12.94
CA LEU A 20 -9.25 -35.41 13.04
C LEU A 20 -7.86 -35.58 12.42
N ASP A 21 -7.64 -35.05 11.22
CA ASP A 21 -6.35 -35.14 10.53
C ASP A 21 -5.27 -34.30 11.22
N PHE A 22 -5.60 -33.17 11.83
CA PHE A 22 -4.66 -32.43 12.66
C PHE A 22 -4.24 -33.22 13.91
N ALA A 23 -5.20 -33.86 14.60
CA ALA A 23 -4.90 -34.70 15.76
C ALA A 23 -4.00 -35.88 15.38
N LYS A 24 -4.30 -36.54 14.25
CA LYS A 24 -3.47 -37.60 13.68
C LYS A 24 -2.07 -37.10 13.34
N TYR A 25 -1.96 -35.97 12.64
CA TYR A 25 -0.68 -35.34 12.31
C TYR A 25 0.16 -35.08 13.56
N VAL A 26 -0.43 -34.53 14.62
CA VAL A 26 0.28 -34.29 15.88
C VAL A 26 0.80 -35.59 16.48
N VAL A 27 -0.04 -36.61 16.63
CA VAL A 27 0.36 -37.89 17.24
C VAL A 27 1.46 -38.58 16.44
N GLU A 28 1.35 -38.56 15.11
CA GLU A 28 2.32 -39.20 14.22
C GLU A 28 3.68 -38.45 14.22
N ASN A 29 3.68 -37.13 14.34
CA ASN A 29 4.90 -36.32 14.15
C ASN A 29 5.58 -35.87 15.45
N ILE A 30 4.88 -35.80 16.60
CA ILE A 30 5.42 -35.22 17.85
C ILE A 30 6.69 -35.91 18.37
N SER A 31 6.92 -37.17 18.00
CA SER A 31 8.08 -37.94 18.43
C SER A 31 9.39 -37.53 17.74
N PHE A 32 9.32 -36.95 16.52
CA PHE A 32 10.50 -36.62 15.72
C PHE A 32 10.50 -35.20 15.13
N ASP A 33 9.35 -34.51 15.04
CA ASP A 33 9.29 -33.11 14.62
C ASP A 33 9.56 -32.19 15.83
N PRO A 34 10.75 -31.53 15.89
CA PRO A 34 11.09 -30.67 17.01
C PRO A 34 10.19 -29.44 17.10
N TRP A 35 9.64 -28.96 15.98
CA TRP A 35 8.77 -27.79 15.98
C TRP A 35 7.42 -28.13 16.63
N VAL A 36 6.76 -29.22 16.20
CA VAL A 36 5.50 -29.67 16.82
C VAL A 36 5.69 -29.93 18.31
N LYS A 37 6.80 -30.58 18.69
CA LYS A 37 7.14 -30.85 20.08
C LYS A 37 7.31 -29.57 20.91
N GLU A 38 8.00 -28.57 20.37
CA GLU A 38 8.20 -27.28 21.03
C GLU A 38 6.87 -26.52 21.19
N LEU A 39 6.04 -26.49 20.15
CA LEU A 39 4.74 -25.82 20.18
C LEU A 39 3.86 -26.36 21.31
N LEU A 40 3.74 -27.69 21.43
CA LEU A 40 2.91 -28.35 22.42
C LEU A 40 3.53 -28.38 23.82
N ARG A 41 4.84 -28.12 23.94
CA ARG A 41 5.48 -27.90 25.26
C ARG A 41 4.98 -26.62 25.93
N TYR A 42 4.67 -25.59 25.15
CA TYR A 42 4.28 -24.27 25.65
C TYR A 42 2.82 -23.90 25.41
N SER A 43 2.07 -24.75 24.70
CA SER A 43 0.69 -24.47 24.30
C SER A 43 -0.22 -25.68 24.51
N THR A 44 -1.43 -25.43 24.98
CA THR A 44 -2.54 -26.39 24.98
C THR A 44 -3.47 -26.10 23.80
N VAL A 45 -3.95 -27.15 23.12
CA VAL A 45 -4.97 -27.06 22.07
C VAL A 45 -6.22 -27.75 22.56
N TYR A 46 -7.34 -27.03 22.59
CA TYR A 46 -8.67 -27.56 22.85
C TYR A 46 -9.43 -27.62 21.53
N MET A 47 -9.88 -28.82 21.12
CA MET A 47 -10.57 -29.00 19.85
C MET A 47 -11.97 -29.57 20.08
N VAL A 48 -12.97 -28.90 19.53
CA VAL A 48 -14.35 -29.40 19.39
C VAL A 48 -14.57 -29.65 17.89
N PRO A 49 -14.36 -30.89 17.40
CA PRO A 49 -14.41 -31.20 15.97
C PRO A 49 -15.78 -30.93 15.35
N CYS A 50 -16.84 -31.25 16.07
CA CYS A 50 -18.22 -31.10 15.63
C CYS A 50 -19.04 -30.43 16.72
N VAL A 51 -19.40 -29.17 16.49
CA VAL A 51 -20.32 -28.44 17.37
C VAL A 51 -21.78 -28.87 17.12
N ASN A 52 -22.14 -29.27 15.89
CA ASN A 52 -23.50 -29.61 15.48
C ASN A 52 -23.66 -31.09 15.05
N PRO A 53 -23.59 -32.05 15.99
CA PRO A 53 -23.62 -33.48 15.66
C PRO A 53 -24.93 -33.91 14.99
N ASP A 54 -26.09 -33.47 15.50
CA ASP A 54 -27.40 -33.84 14.93
C ASP A 54 -27.57 -33.30 13.51
N GLY A 55 -27.14 -32.06 13.27
CA GLY A 55 -27.19 -31.45 11.96
C GLY A 55 -26.24 -32.16 10.99
N LEU A 56 -25.02 -32.48 11.43
CA LEU A 56 -24.05 -33.23 10.62
C LEU A 56 -24.63 -34.58 10.17
N GLU A 57 -25.18 -35.36 11.10
CA GLU A 57 -25.84 -36.65 10.80
C GLU A 57 -26.97 -36.48 9.79
N TYR A 58 -27.78 -35.42 9.94
CA TYR A 58 -28.85 -35.13 8.99
C TYR A 58 -28.31 -34.77 7.59
N SER A 59 -27.23 -33.99 7.54
CA SER A 59 -26.61 -33.59 6.27
C SER A 59 -26.02 -34.76 5.50
N ARG A 60 -25.44 -35.73 6.21
CA ARG A 60 -24.80 -36.90 5.57
C ARG A 60 -25.81 -37.90 5.03
N ASN A 61 -26.95 -38.08 5.72
CA ASN A 61 -27.89 -39.16 5.42
C ASN A 61 -29.17 -38.71 4.71
N TYR A 62 -29.58 -37.44 4.81
CA TYR A 62 -30.89 -36.99 4.33
C TYR A 62 -30.82 -35.77 3.42
N PHE A 63 -30.16 -34.68 3.84
CA PHE A 63 -30.07 -33.46 3.04
C PHE A 63 -28.73 -32.75 3.20
N SER A 64 -27.85 -32.97 2.23
CA SER A 64 -26.46 -32.49 2.23
C SER A 64 -26.29 -30.99 2.45
N PHE A 65 -27.23 -30.16 2.03
CA PHE A 65 -27.16 -28.69 2.21
C PHE A 65 -27.76 -28.19 3.54
N TRP A 66 -28.15 -29.08 4.45
CA TRP A 66 -28.65 -28.69 5.77
C TRP A 66 -27.58 -27.93 6.57
N ARG A 67 -27.97 -26.79 7.19
CA ARG A 67 -27.04 -25.89 7.88
C ARG A 67 -27.22 -25.89 9.40
N LYS A 68 -28.46 -25.78 9.87
CA LYS A 68 -28.84 -25.55 11.27
C LYS A 68 -28.66 -26.79 12.16
N ASN A 69 -28.92 -26.69 13.46
CA ASN A 69 -29.13 -27.90 14.29
C ASN A 69 -30.48 -28.58 13.97
N ARG A 70 -30.89 -29.57 14.75
CA ARG A 70 -32.11 -30.37 14.50
C ARG A 70 -33.24 -30.17 15.51
N ARG A 71 -33.19 -29.11 16.31
CA ARG A 71 -34.27 -28.74 17.24
C ARG A 71 -35.62 -28.67 16.51
N GLN A 72 -36.66 -29.32 17.04
CA GLN A 72 -38.04 -29.09 16.58
C GLN A 72 -38.59 -27.81 17.23
N ASN A 73 -38.97 -26.84 16.40
CA ASN A 73 -39.59 -25.60 16.86
C ASN A 73 -41.08 -25.79 17.11
N ALA A 74 -41.71 -24.88 17.87
CA ALA A 74 -43.11 -24.97 18.24
C ALA A 74 -44.08 -24.96 17.04
N ASP A 75 -43.66 -24.40 15.92
CA ASP A 75 -44.43 -24.34 14.66
C ASP A 75 -44.16 -25.53 13.72
N GLY A 76 -43.39 -26.52 14.17
CA GLY A 76 -43.03 -27.70 13.39
C GLY A 76 -41.87 -27.51 12.41
N SER A 77 -41.33 -26.29 12.28
CA SER A 77 -40.06 -26.09 11.57
C SER A 77 -38.90 -26.69 12.37
N TYR A 78 -37.75 -26.88 11.71
CA TYR A 78 -36.57 -27.46 12.37
C TYR A 78 -35.37 -26.53 12.33
N GLY A 79 -34.62 -26.56 13.42
CA GLY A 79 -33.26 -26.05 13.53
C GLY A 79 -33.16 -24.57 13.88
N VAL A 80 -32.08 -24.26 14.59
CA VAL A 80 -31.52 -22.94 14.88
C VAL A 80 -30.14 -22.84 14.24
N ASP A 81 -29.83 -21.69 13.65
CA ASP A 81 -28.47 -21.36 13.23
C ASP A 81 -27.63 -21.09 14.48
N LEU A 82 -26.81 -22.08 14.84
CA LEU A 82 -25.97 -22.03 16.04
C LEU A 82 -25.00 -20.83 16.00
N ASN A 83 -24.54 -20.41 14.82
CA ASN A 83 -23.66 -19.25 14.68
C ASN A 83 -24.43 -17.91 14.58
N ARG A 84 -25.69 -17.90 15.01
CA ARG A 84 -26.51 -16.71 15.30
C ARG A 84 -27.07 -16.71 16.73
N ASN A 85 -26.74 -17.74 17.53
CA ASN A 85 -27.32 -17.99 18.85
C ASN A 85 -26.45 -17.48 20.02
N PHE A 86 -25.37 -16.76 19.77
CA PHE A 86 -24.50 -16.17 20.81
C PHE A 86 -24.99 -14.77 21.24
N PRO A 87 -24.61 -14.26 22.43
CA PRO A 87 -25.19 -13.04 23.00
C PRO A 87 -24.72 -11.74 22.33
N VAL A 88 -23.52 -11.72 21.75
CA VAL A 88 -22.94 -10.48 21.23
C VAL A 88 -23.58 -10.14 19.88
N GLY A 89 -24.35 -9.05 19.85
CA GLY A 89 -25.10 -8.64 18.67
C GLY A 89 -26.35 -9.48 18.40
N PHE A 90 -26.79 -10.34 19.33
CA PHE A 90 -27.99 -11.17 19.13
C PHE A 90 -29.19 -10.32 18.70
N SER A 91 -29.86 -10.74 17.62
CA SER A 91 -31.05 -10.09 17.10
C SER A 91 -32.20 -11.10 17.04
N LYS A 92 -33.27 -10.84 17.78
CA LYS A 92 -34.43 -11.74 17.83
C LYS A 92 -35.14 -11.79 16.47
N SER A 93 -35.46 -12.99 16.00
CA SER A 93 -36.29 -13.21 14.81
C SER A 93 -37.37 -14.24 15.13
N ASN A 94 -38.55 -14.09 14.52
CA ASN A 94 -39.63 -15.08 14.62
C ASN A 94 -39.72 -15.96 13.35
N LYS A 95 -38.80 -15.79 12.39
CA LYS A 95 -38.75 -16.57 11.16
C LYS A 95 -37.97 -17.86 11.38
N THR A 96 -38.58 -18.77 12.13
CA THR A 96 -38.06 -20.12 12.48
C THR A 96 -37.63 -20.95 11.27
N TYR A 97 -38.28 -20.78 10.12
CA TYR A 97 -37.97 -21.44 8.85
C TYR A 97 -36.73 -20.86 8.14
N SER A 98 -36.18 -19.73 8.61
CA SER A 98 -35.00 -19.13 8.00
C SER A 98 -33.73 -19.95 8.27
N GLU A 99 -32.83 -20.00 7.30
CA GLU A 99 -31.49 -20.59 7.43
C GLU A 99 -30.60 -19.84 8.43
N ILE A 100 -30.95 -18.59 8.76
CA ILE A 100 -30.24 -17.74 9.72
C ILE A 100 -31.08 -17.49 10.99
N TYR A 101 -32.03 -18.38 11.29
CA TYR A 101 -32.87 -18.26 12.48
C TYR A 101 -32.00 -18.37 13.76
N PRO A 102 -31.91 -17.31 14.61
CA PRO A 102 -30.98 -17.25 15.74
C PRO A 102 -31.47 -18.00 16.97
N GLY A 103 -32.68 -18.56 16.94
CA GLY A 103 -33.33 -19.14 18.13
C GLY A 103 -34.09 -18.09 18.96
N PRO A 104 -34.83 -18.53 20.00
CA PRO A 104 -35.68 -17.67 20.80
C PRO A 104 -34.93 -16.68 21.70
N GLN A 105 -33.70 -17.02 22.11
CA GLN A 105 -32.82 -16.21 22.97
C GLN A 105 -31.36 -16.68 22.81
N PRO A 106 -30.36 -15.86 23.20
CA PRO A 106 -28.97 -16.31 23.24
C PRO A 106 -28.80 -17.59 24.06
N PHE A 107 -27.95 -18.49 23.59
CA PHE A 107 -27.67 -19.79 24.21
C PHE A 107 -28.94 -20.62 24.45
N SER A 108 -29.92 -20.53 23.56
CA SER A 108 -31.11 -21.39 23.65
C SER A 108 -30.84 -22.85 23.33
N GLU A 109 -29.75 -23.12 22.61
CA GLU A 109 -29.41 -24.46 22.12
C GLU A 109 -28.37 -25.13 23.05
N PRO A 110 -28.50 -26.43 23.35
CA PRO A 110 -27.56 -27.13 24.22
C PRO A 110 -26.12 -27.09 23.70
N GLU A 111 -25.93 -27.09 22.38
CA GLU A 111 -24.62 -27.02 21.73
C GLU A 111 -23.89 -25.70 22.05
N THR A 112 -24.58 -24.57 21.95
CA THR A 112 -23.99 -23.25 22.26
C THR A 112 -23.84 -23.02 23.76
N GLN A 113 -24.71 -23.61 24.60
CA GLN A 113 -24.52 -23.63 26.05
C GLN A 113 -23.25 -24.39 26.45
N ALA A 114 -22.97 -25.54 25.82
CA ALA A 114 -21.75 -26.30 26.08
C ALA A 114 -20.50 -25.49 25.74
N LEU A 115 -20.50 -24.75 24.62
CA LEU A 115 -19.40 -23.85 24.25
C LEU A 115 -19.23 -22.71 25.26
N ARG A 116 -20.33 -22.08 25.71
CA ARG A 116 -20.30 -21.05 26.76
C ARG A 116 -19.63 -21.57 28.03
N ASP A 117 -20.05 -22.72 28.52
CA ASP A 117 -19.58 -23.30 29.78
C ASP A 117 -18.11 -23.76 29.66
N PHE A 118 -17.71 -24.24 28.49
CA PHE A 118 -16.32 -24.56 28.19
C PHE A 118 -15.42 -23.32 28.23
N ILE A 119 -15.80 -22.24 27.53
CA ILE A 119 -15.03 -20.98 27.54
C ILE A 119 -14.94 -20.40 28.96
N ALA A 120 -16.04 -20.42 29.72
CA ALA A 120 -16.07 -19.91 31.09
C ALA A 120 -15.12 -20.68 32.04
N SER A 121 -14.97 -21.99 31.83
CA SER A 121 -14.07 -22.84 32.64
C SER A 121 -12.61 -22.81 32.20
N HIS A 122 -12.28 -22.21 31.05
CA HIS A 122 -10.94 -22.20 30.46
C HIS A 122 -10.40 -20.78 30.21
N PRO A 123 -10.11 -20.00 31.27
CA PRO A 123 -9.64 -18.61 31.14
C PRO A 123 -8.25 -18.48 30.50
N ASN A 124 -7.53 -19.59 30.32
CA ASN A 124 -6.21 -19.70 29.71
C ASN A 124 -6.24 -19.70 28.16
N ILE A 125 -7.41 -19.72 27.52
CA ILE A 125 -7.53 -19.60 26.07
C ILE A 125 -7.20 -18.17 25.65
N SER A 126 -6.28 -18.03 24.68
CA SER A 126 -5.82 -16.74 24.15
C SER A 126 -6.15 -16.54 22.67
N ILE A 127 -6.35 -17.64 21.92
CA ILE A 127 -6.72 -17.64 20.50
C ILE A 127 -7.91 -18.58 20.31
N ALA A 128 -8.92 -18.15 19.56
CA ALA A 128 -10.08 -18.96 19.18
C ALA A 128 -10.28 -18.92 17.65
N LEU A 129 -10.36 -20.10 17.03
CA LEU A 129 -10.55 -20.26 15.58
C LEU A 129 -11.84 -21.06 15.33
N ASP A 130 -12.78 -20.44 14.63
CA ASP A 130 -14.06 -21.03 14.25
C ASP A 130 -14.01 -21.42 12.77
N TYR A 131 -13.89 -22.73 12.49
CA TYR A 131 -13.68 -23.25 11.15
C TYR A 131 -15.00 -23.53 10.44
N HIS A 132 -15.12 -22.93 9.27
CA HIS A 132 -16.28 -22.90 8.39
C HIS A 132 -15.87 -23.20 6.95
N SER A 133 -16.86 -23.32 6.07
CA SER A 133 -16.68 -23.21 4.62
C SER A 133 -17.83 -22.39 4.00
N GLN A 134 -17.60 -21.56 3.00
CA GLN A 134 -16.44 -21.49 2.10
C GLN A 134 -16.02 -20.04 1.81
N GLY A 135 -14.81 -19.87 1.26
CA GLY A 135 -14.42 -18.62 0.62
C GLY A 135 -12.92 -18.34 0.50
N ASN A 136 -12.06 -19.15 1.14
CA ASN A 136 -10.63 -18.85 1.34
C ASN A 136 -10.42 -17.47 2.01
N VAL A 137 -11.15 -17.21 3.10
CA VAL A 137 -11.12 -15.92 3.80
C VAL A 137 -11.08 -16.12 5.30
N PHE A 138 -10.24 -15.33 5.97
CA PHE A 138 -10.31 -15.12 7.40
C PHE A 138 -11.21 -13.94 7.71
N PHE A 139 -12.12 -14.11 8.67
CA PHE A 139 -12.90 -13.01 9.21
C PHE A 139 -12.58 -12.80 10.70
N PRO A 140 -11.59 -11.94 11.02
CA PRO A 140 -11.32 -11.49 12.39
C PRO A 140 -12.55 -10.89 13.08
N ALA A 141 -12.59 -11.01 14.41
CA ALA A 141 -13.67 -10.47 15.22
C ALA A 141 -13.77 -8.94 15.13
N HIS A 142 -14.96 -8.42 15.38
CA HIS A 142 -15.22 -6.99 15.52
C HIS A 142 -16.18 -6.75 16.67
N ASP A 143 -16.22 -5.53 17.18
CA ASP A 143 -17.09 -5.13 18.29
C ASP A 143 -18.35 -4.37 17.81
N PHE A 144 -18.70 -4.50 16.53
CA PHE A 144 -19.81 -3.82 15.85
C PHE A 144 -19.66 -2.30 15.78
N ARG A 145 -18.48 -1.76 16.05
CA ARG A 145 -18.14 -0.37 15.81
C ARG A 145 -17.37 -0.25 14.49
N HIS A 146 -17.36 0.95 13.90
CA HIS A 146 -16.58 1.21 12.69
C HIS A 146 -15.11 1.55 13.00
N GLU A 147 -14.79 1.58 14.28
CA GLU A 147 -13.49 1.85 14.86
C GLU A 147 -12.65 0.58 14.93
N ASP A 148 -11.37 0.71 14.58
CA ASP A 148 -10.42 -0.34 14.89
C ASP A 148 -10.22 -0.42 16.41
N THR A 149 -10.13 -1.64 16.92
CA THR A 149 -9.77 -1.97 18.30
C THR A 149 -8.25 -2.12 18.44
N ILE A 150 -7.74 -2.06 19.67
CA ILE A 150 -6.30 -2.13 19.93
C ILE A 150 -5.66 -3.44 19.41
N ASP A 151 -6.44 -4.53 19.38
CA ASP A 151 -6.04 -5.87 18.93
C ASP A 151 -6.33 -6.16 17.46
N THR A 152 -6.92 -5.21 16.72
CA THR A 152 -7.17 -5.36 15.28
C THR A 152 -5.88 -5.66 14.50
N THR A 153 -4.75 -5.07 14.90
CA THR A 153 -3.45 -5.37 14.28
C THR A 153 -3.03 -6.82 14.55
N ASP A 154 -3.20 -7.30 15.78
CA ASP A 154 -2.81 -8.66 16.18
C ASP A 154 -3.63 -9.72 15.46
N MET A 155 -4.96 -9.57 15.42
CA MET A 155 -5.83 -10.51 14.73
C MET A 155 -5.53 -10.57 13.22
N ASN A 156 -5.33 -9.41 12.57
CA ASN A 156 -4.97 -9.38 11.16
C ASN A 156 -3.59 -10.03 10.91
N VAL A 157 -2.60 -9.82 11.77
CA VAL A 157 -1.28 -10.46 11.62
C VAL A 157 -1.35 -11.96 11.87
N LEU A 158 -2.13 -12.42 12.86
CA LEU A 158 -2.38 -13.85 13.10
C LEU A 158 -2.94 -14.51 11.83
N CYS A 159 -4.02 -13.96 11.27
CA CYS A 159 -4.63 -14.45 10.04
C CYS A 159 -3.68 -14.37 8.84
N ALA A 160 -2.88 -13.30 8.73
CA ALA A 160 -1.92 -13.15 7.63
C ALA A 160 -0.77 -14.16 7.70
N ASN A 161 -0.29 -14.46 8.90
CA ASN A 161 0.72 -15.50 9.12
C ASN A 161 0.17 -16.88 8.77
N MET A 162 -1.09 -17.17 9.15
CA MET A 162 -1.80 -18.39 8.74
C MET A 162 -1.95 -18.47 7.21
N ALA A 163 -2.40 -17.39 6.57
CA ALA A 163 -2.54 -17.30 5.11
C ALA A 163 -1.22 -17.53 4.36
N GLU A 164 -0.11 -17.02 4.89
CA GLU A 164 1.21 -17.26 4.31
C GLU A 164 1.66 -18.73 4.45
N SER A 165 1.31 -19.40 5.55
CA SER A 165 1.54 -20.84 5.68
C SER A 165 0.74 -21.65 4.66
N ILE A 166 -0.52 -21.28 4.42
CA ILE A 166 -1.37 -21.91 3.40
C ILE A 166 -0.74 -21.74 2.01
N ARG A 167 -0.37 -20.51 1.65
CA ARG A 167 0.26 -20.19 0.36
C ARG A 167 1.52 -21.01 0.11
N LYS A 168 2.32 -21.30 1.13
CA LYS A 168 3.54 -22.13 0.98
C LYS A 168 3.25 -23.59 0.66
N VAL A 169 2.08 -24.11 1.02
CA VAL A 169 1.71 -25.52 0.82
C VAL A 169 1.03 -25.71 -0.53
N SER A 170 0.05 -24.88 -0.86
CA SER A 170 -0.84 -25.08 -2.02
C SER A 170 -0.78 -23.96 -3.06
N ASN A 171 -0.01 -22.90 -2.80
CA ASN A 171 0.00 -21.63 -3.52
C ASN A 171 -1.30 -20.81 -3.45
N ARG A 172 -2.31 -21.29 -2.72
CA ARG A 172 -3.61 -20.62 -2.55
C ARG A 172 -3.48 -19.36 -1.69
N GLU A 173 -4.16 -18.29 -2.09
CA GLU A 173 -4.24 -17.08 -1.26
C GLU A 173 -5.49 -17.10 -0.39
N TYR A 174 -5.34 -16.69 0.87
CA TYR A 174 -6.45 -16.42 1.78
C TYR A 174 -6.52 -14.94 2.10
N GLY A 175 -7.70 -14.37 1.92
CA GLY A 175 -7.93 -12.97 2.22
C GLY A 175 -8.32 -12.74 3.67
N ILE A 176 -8.28 -11.48 4.11
CA ILE A 176 -8.60 -11.11 5.49
C ILE A 176 -9.62 -9.99 5.46
N HIS A 177 -10.82 -10.26 5.96
CA HIS A 177 -11.93 -9.32 5.94
C HIS A 177 -12.61 -9.23 7.30
N GLN A 178 -12.31 -8.17 8.03
CA GLN A 178 -13.02 -7.83 9.27
C GLN A 178 -14.25 -7.02 8.82
N GLY A 179 -15.37 -7.70 8.59
CA GLY A 179 -16.60 -7.07 8.12
C GLY A 179 -16.94 -5.88 9.03
N LYS A 180 -17.10 -4.68 8.46
CA LYS A 180 -17.54 -3.52 9.22
C LYS A 180 -19.04 -3.31 8.96
N PRO A 181 -19.83 -2.87 9.96
CA PRO A 181 -21.22 -2.47 9.77
C PRO A 181 -21.35 -1.44 8.61
N PRO A 182 -22.55 -1.14 8.08
CA PRO A 182 -23.89 -1.41 8.57
C PRO A 182 -24.49 -2.73 8.06
N THR A 183 -23.68 -3.66 7.53
CA THR A 183 -24.21 -4.95 7.09
C THR A 183 -24.76 -5.72 8.28
N SER A 184 -26.09 -5.77 8.38
CA SER A 184 -26.87 -6.59 9.30
C SER A 184 -26.69 -8.11 9.07
N LEU A 185 -25.56 -8.53 8.49
CA LEU A 185 -25.34 -9.85 7.92
C LEU A 185 -24.78 -10.85 8.94
N ILE A 186 -24.04 -10.40 9.95
CA ILE A 186 -23.34 -11.27 10.91
C ILE A 186 -23.47 -10.67 12.30
N SER A 187 -24.23 -11.35 13.18
CA SER A 187 -24.46 -10.94 14.56
C SER A 187 -24.89 -12.15 15.38
N GLY A 188 -24.54 -12.22 16.66
CA GLY A 188 -24.79 -13.41 17.47
C GLY A 188 -23.89 -14.61 17.10
N SER A 189 -22.67 -14.35 16.61
CA SER A 189 -21.72 -15.40 16.22
C SER A 189 -20.80 -15.82 17.37
N GLY A 190 -20.22 -17.03 17.27
CA GLY A 190 -19.25 -17.55 18.25
C GLY A 190 -18.00 -16.70 18.33
N ARG A 191 -17.51 -16.20 17.18
CA ARG A 191 -16.33 -15.35 17.06
C ARG A 191 -16.39 -14.10 17.95
N GLU A 192 -17.48 -13.33 17.90
CA GLU A 192 -17.61 -12.14 18.75
C GLU A 192 -17.74 -12.49 20.23
N PHE A 193 -18.40 -13.60 20.53
CA PHE A 193 -18.45 -14.11 21.90
C PHE A 193 -17.05 -14.45 22.43
N TYR A 194 -16.23 -15.17 21.67
CA TYR A 194 -14.85 -15.49 22.07
C TYR A 194 -14.00 -14.22 22.24
N HIS A 195 -14.13 -13.26 21.31
CA HIS A 195 -13.44 -11.98 21.40
C HIS A 195 -13.81 -11.18 22.64
N SER A 196 -15.10 -11.16 23.01
CA SER A 196 -15.56 -10.51 24.24
C SER A 196 -14.97 -11.09 25.54
N HIS A 197 -14.36 -12.28 25.48
CA HIS A 197 -13.65 -12.92 26.60
C HIS A 197 -12.13 -12.67 26.60
N GLY A 198 -11.66 -11.75 25.73
CA GLY A 198 -10.27 -11.32 25.63
C GLY A 198 -9.38 -12.21 24.75
N MET A 199 -9.98 -13.01 23.87
CA MET A 199 -9.26 -13.88 22.95
C MET A 199 -9.08 -13.20 21.59
N LEU A 200 -7.97 -13.45 20.90
CA LEU A 200 -7.91 -13.20 19.46
C LEU A 200 -8.81 -14.21 18.76
N ALA A 201 -9.88 -13.75 18.11
CA ALA A 201 -10.87 -14.63 17.52
C ALA A 201 -11.06 -14.37 16.02
N SER A 202 -11.12 -15.45 15.23
CA SER A 202 -11.40 -15.36 13.79
C SER A 202 -12.25 -16.54 13.33
N VAL A 203 -13.15 -16.28 12.39
CA VAL A 203 -13.70 -17.33 11.51
C VAL A 203 -12.69 -17.64 10.42
N VAL A 204 -12.57 -18.92 10.06
CA VAL A 204 -11.76 -19.40 8.93
C VAL A 204 -12.70 -20.06 7.93
N GLU A 205 -12.94 -19.42 6.78
CA GLU A 205 -13.71 -20.01 5.69
C GLU A 205 -12.79 -20.77 4.74
N VAL A 206 -12.82 -22.10 4.81
CA VAL A 206 -11.95 -22.99 4.04
C VAL A 206 -12.58 -23.37 2.71
N GLY A 207 -11.76 -23.43 1.66
CA GLY A 207 -12.19 -23.91 0.35
C GLY A 207 -13.01 -22.91 -0.44
N THR A 208 -13.37 -23.30 -1.65
CA THR A 208 -14.12 -22.49 -2.63
C THR A 208 -15.57 -22.94 -2.76
N ARG A 209 -15.87 -24.19 -2.37
CA ARG A 209 -17.20 -24.81 -2.32
C ARG A 209 -17.34 -25.65 -1.04
N ASN A 210 -18.58 -25.90 -0.61
CA ASN A 210 -18.86 -26.72 0.58
C ASN A 210 -18.62 -28.22 0.29
N ILE A 211 -19.46 -28.82 -0.55
CA ILE A 211 -19.57 -30.29 -0.67
C ILE A 211 -18.85 -30.84 -1.90
N SER A 212 -18.70 -30.07 -2.98
CA SER A 212 -17.94 -30.53 -4.15
C SER A 212 -16.42 -30.46 -3.94
N ASP A 213 -15.93 -29.43 -3.23
CA ASP A 213 -14.50 -29.34 -2.88
C ASP A 213 -14.12 -30.47 -1.91
N TYR A 214 -15.09 -30.97 -1.13
CA TYR A 214 -14.90 -32.17 -0.31
C TYR A 214 -14.39 -33.36 -1.14
N LEU A 215 -14.93 -33.55 -2.34
CA LEU A 215 -14.64 -34.72 -3.18
C LEU A 215 -13.35 -34.59 -3.98
N ASP A 216 -13.03 -33.37 -4.43
CA ASP A 216 -11.93 -33.14 -5.39
C ASP A 216 -10.65 -32.62 -4.69
N ASP A 217 -10.76 -31.71 -3.72
CA ASP A 217 -9.65 -30.89 -3.21
C ASP A 217 -9.45 -30.96 -1.68
N MET A 218 -10.31 -31.67 -0.94
CA MET A 218 -10.29 -31.72 0.52
C MET A 218 -8.92 -32.05 1.12
N SER A 219 -8.21 -33.02 0.55
CA SER A 219 -6.90 -33.41 1.09
C SER A 219 -5.87 -32.28 0.96
N GLU A 220 -5.96 -31.43 -0.07
CA GLU A 220 -5.13 -30.23 -0.22
C GLU A 220 -5.51 -29.19 0.84
N HIS A 221 -6.81 -28.93 1.02
CA HIS A 221 -7.33 -28.00 2.03
C HIS A 221 -6.98 -28.39 3.47
N ILE A 222 -7.04 -29.68 3.79
CA ILE A 222 -6.63 -30.15 5.11
C ILE A 222 -5.13 -29.94 5.31
N LYS A 223 -4.30 -30.36 4.34
CA LYS A 223 -2.83 -30.22 4.43
C LYS A 223 -2.39 -28.77 4.58
N GLU A 224 -2.96 -27.84 3.81
CA GLU A 224 -2.62 -26.41 3.91
C GLU A 224 -3.04 -25.82 5.27
N GLN A 225 -4.19 -26.24 5.80
CA GLN A 225 -4.72 -25.75 7.08
C GLN A 225 -4.01 -26.34 8.31
N ILE A 226 -3.46 -27.56 8.23
CA ILE A 226 -2.60 -28.12 9.29
C ILE A 226 -1.42 -27.17 9.56
N HIS A 227 -0.75 -26.70 8.50
CA HIS A 227 0.36 -25.74 8.65
C HIS A 227 -0.11 -24.37 9.16
N ALA A 228 -1.32 -23.93 8.80
CA ALA A 228 -1.93 -22.73 9.34
C ALA A 228 -2.19 -22.84 10.85
N LEU A 229 -2.74 -23.97 11.30
CA LEU A 229 -3.00 -24.25 12.72
C LEU A 229 -1.70 -24.27 13.54
N LEU A 230 -0.64 -24.92 13.04
CA LEU A 230 0.67 -24.91 13.71
C LEU A 230 1.21 -23.49 13.87
N THR A 231 1.06 -22.64 12.85
CA THR A 231 1.41 -21.22 12.93
C THR A 231 0.58 -20.49 13.99
N ALA A 232 -0.72 -20.71 14.07
CA ALA A 232 -1.56 -20.09 15.10
C ALA A 232 -1.17 -20.55 16.51
N ILE A 233 -0.87 -21.84 16.70
CA ILE A 233 -0.38 -22.40 17.97
C ILE A 233 0.93 -21.73 18.38
N SER A 234 1.82 -21.43 17.44
CA SER A 234 3.10 -20.76 17.72
C SER A 234 2.96 -19.35 18.32
N GLU A 235 1.81 -18.70 18.13
CA GLU A 235 1.53 -17.37 18.67
C GLU A 235 0.82 -17.42 20.03
N VAL A 236 0.33 -18.59 20.47
CA VAL A 236 -0.41 -18.75 21.74
C VAL A 236 0.35 -18.17 22.95
N PRO A 237 1.66 -18.44 23.15
CA PRO A 237 2.39 -17.90 24.29
C PRO A 237 2.47 -16.36 24.30
N ASN A 238 2.48 -15.73 23.11
CA ASN A 238 2.60 -14.28 22.96
C ASN A 238 1.32 -13.54 23.40
N TYR A 239 0.18 -14.21 23.42
CA TYR A 239 -1.11 -13.64 23.83
C TYR A 239 -1.66 -14.28 25.11
N ALA A 240 -0.85 -15.06 25.82
CA ALA A 240 -1.23 -15.57 27.13
C ALA A 240 -1.50 -14.38 28.09
N LYS A 241 -2.55 -14.47 28.90
CA LYS A 241 -2.86 -13.42 29.91
C LYS A 241 -1.73 -13.16 30.91
N ALA A 242 -0.85 -14.14 31.09
CA ALA A 242 0.33 -14.05 31.95
C ALA A 242 1.56 -13.45 31.25
N ASN A 243 1.49 -13.11 29.95
CA ASN A 243 2.60 -12.47 29.25
C ASN A 243 2.86 -11.08 29.86
N PRO A 244 4.05 -10.82 30.43
CA PRO A 244 4.31 -9.58 31.12
C PRO A 244 4.73 -8.44 30.18
N LEU A 245 5.02 -8.73 28.90
CA LEU A 245 5.48 -7.71 27.97
C LEU A 245 4.34 -6.77 27.55
N PRO A 246 4.45 -5.46 27.83
CA PRO A 246 3.45 -4.50 27.37
C PRO A 246 3.48 -4.36 25.85
N ARG A 247 2.38 -3.86 25.27
CA ARG A 247 2.35 -3.47 23.86
C ARG A 247 3.26 -2.25 23.64
N VAL A 248 3.92 -2.17 22.49
CA VAL A 248 4.63 -0.97 22.06
C VAL A 248 3.64 0.20 21.87
N THR A 249 3.97 1.36 22.44
CA THR A 249 3.11 2.57 22.41
C THR A 249 3.88 3.78 21.86
N GLY A 250 3.19 4.91 21.67
CA GLY A 250 3.85 6.16 21.26
C GLY A 250 4.49 6.13 19.87
N LEU A 251 4.10 5.18 19.00
CA LEU A 251 4.65 5.04 17.65
C LEU A 251 4.41 6.32 16.82
N THR A 252 5.50 6.97 16.43
CA THR A 252 5.53 8.29 15.79
C THR A 252 6.41 8.26 14.55
N LEU A 253 5.96 8.89 13.47
CA LEU A 253 6.68 9.10 12.22
C LEU A 253 7.55 10.35 12.34
N GLU A 254 8.86 10.20 12.11
CA GLU A 254 9.84 11.30 12.22
C GLU A 254 10.09 11.97 10.86
N THR A 255 10.43 11.18 9.84
CA THR A 255 10.74 11.67 8.50
C THR A 255 10.23 10.71 7.43
N VAL A 256 9.82 11.28 6.29
CA VAL A 256 9.46 10.55 5.07
C VAL A 256 10.13 11.25 3.89
N SER A 257 10.89 10.50 3.11
CA SER A 257 11.42 10.94 1.81
C SER A 257 10.88 10.04 0.69
N SER A 258 11.37 10.22 -0.52
CA SER A 258 11.04 9.32 -1.63
C SER A 258 11.68 7.93 -1.51
N PHE A 259 12.67 7.76 -0.63
CA PHE A 259 13.48 6.54 -0.54
C PHE A 259 13.73 6.07 0.90
N ALA A 260 13.25 6.78 1.91
CA ALA A 260 13.45 6.41 3.31
C ALA A 260 12.29 6.86 4.19
N VAL A 261 12.08 6.13 5.29
CA VAL A 261 11.14 6.46 6.36
C VAL A 261 11.82 6.25 7.70
N SER A 262 11.71 7.21 8.61
CA SER A 262 12.15 7.06 10.01
C SER A 262 10.99 7.20 10.98
N PHE A 263 10.98 6.39 12.03
CA PHE A 263 9.97 6.42 13.09
C PHE A 263 10.55 6.04 14.45
N SER A 264 9.88 6.47 15.51
CA SER A 264 10.25 6.24 16.91
C SER A 264 9.05 5.71 17.71
N TRP A 265 9.30 5.15 18.89
CA TRP A 265 8.25 4.68 19.79
C TRP A 265 8.67 4.81 21.26
N GLN A 266 7.75 4.48 22.16
CA GLN A 266 7.99 4.45 23.60
C GLN A 266 7.79 3.04 24.12
N TYR A 267 8.67 2.64 25.04
CA TYR A 267 8.61 1.33 25.66
C TYR A 267 9.30 1.35 27.02
N GLU A 268 8.55 1.01 28.06
CA GLU A 268 9.03 0.91 29.43
C GLU A 268 8.83 -0.54 29.91
N THR A 269 9.91 -1.15 30.40
CA THR A 269 9.90 -2.53 30.89
C THR A 269 11.09 -2.78 31.81
N GLU A 270 10.94 -3.71 32.76
CA GLU A 270 12.05 -4.25 33.55
C GLU A 270 12.80 -5.39 32.83
N TYR A 271 12.21 -5.93 31.76
CA TYR A 271 12.76 -7.06 31.01
C TYR A 271 13.79 -6.62 29.97
N ALA A 272 14.79 -7.45 29.74
CA ALA A 272 15.75 -7.25 28.66
C ALA A 272 15.10 -7.58 27.31
N VAL A 273 14.63 -6.56 26.59
CA VAL A 273 13.94 -6.72 25.30
C VAL A 273 14.75 -6.24 24.10
N TYR A 274 14.34 -6.69 22.92
CA TYR A 274 14.63 -6.06 21.63
C TYR A 274 13.34 -5.94 20.82
N PHE A 275 13.35 -5.15 19.74
CA PHE A 275 12.18 -4.94 18.89
C PHE A 275 12.36 -5.63 17.55
N GLU A 276 11.30 -6.26 17.05
CA GLU A 276 11.21 -6.75 15.66
C GLU A 276 10.39 -5.78 14.84
N ILE A 277 10.93 -5.34 13.69
CA ILE A 277 10.24 -4.47 12.72
C ILE A 277 10.00 -5.25 11.43
N TYR A 278 8.74 -5.30 11.01
CA TYR A 278 8.31 -5.94 9.77
C TYR A 278 7.76 -4.91 8.80
N ARG A 279 8.03 -5.11 7.51
CA ARG A 279 7.58 -4.24 6.43
C ARG A 279 6.79 -5.03 5.39
N ASN A 280 5.64 -4.49 4.99
CA ASN A 280 4.86 -5.01 3.87
C ASN A 280 4.50 -3.89 2.89
N THR A 281 4.30 -4.23 1.62
CA THR A 281 3.75 -3.34 0.57
C THR A 281 2.27 -3.57 0.31
N ARG A 282 1.65 -4.50 1.05
CA ARG A 282 0.21 -4.76 1.04
C ARG A 282 -0.37 -4.57 2.45
N PRO A 283 -1.62 -4.07 2.56
CA PRO A 283 -2.32 -4.03 3.83
C PRO A 283 -2.50 -5.46 4.37
N LYS A 284 -2.61 -5.60 5.70
CA LYS A 284 -2.82 -6.89 6.39
C LYS A 284 -1.78 -7.96 5.98
N GLY A 285 -0.52 -7.53 5.87
CA GLY A 285 0.60 -8.41 5.54
C GLY A 285 1.00 -9.29 6.72
N PHE A 286 1.63 -10.42 6.40
CA PHE A 286 2.19 -11.33 7.40
C PHE A 286 3.41 -10.69 8.10
N CYS A 287 3.84 -11.24 9.22
CA CYS A 287 5.04 -10.86 9.96
C CYS A 287 5.88 -12.11 10.22
N THR A 288 6.78 -12.42 9.30
CA THR A 288 7.67 -13.59 9.39
C THR A 288 9.12 -13.15 9.22
N ARG A 289 10.07 -14.09 9.32
CA ARG A 289 11.48 -13.78 9.06
C ARG A 289 11.71 -13.20 7.65
N ALA A 290 10.87 -13.54 6.67
CA ALA A 290 11.05 -13.14 5.27
C ALA A 290 10.87 -11.63 5.03
N ASN A 291 10.12 -10.94 5.88
CA ASN A 291 9.83 -9.50 5.73
C ASN A 291 10.13 -8.68 6.99
N ARG A 292 10.94 -9.25 7.90
CA ARG A 292 11.53 -8.52 9.02
C ARG A 292 12.70 -7.70 8.51
N VAL A 293 12.55 -6.38 8.53
CA VAL A 293 13.55 -5.43 8.01
C VAL A 293 14.50 -4.92 9.08
N GLY A 294 14.14 -5.06 10.37
CA GLY A 294 14.95 -4.55 11.46
C GLY A 294 14.83 -5.36 12.74
N ILE A 295 15.94 -5.41 13.47
CA ILE A 295 15.99 -5.74 14.90
C ILE A 295 16.80 -4.65 15.60
N THR A 296 16.27 -4.08 16.68
CA THR A 296 16.94 -3.00 17.40
C THR A 296 16.65 -3.06 18.90
N LYS A 297 17.50 -2.43 19.70
CA LYS A 297 17.28 -2.20 21.14
C LYS A 297 16.87 -0.77 21.46
N ILE A 298 17.12 0.17 20.54
CA ILE A 298 16.72 1.57 20.69
C ILE A 298 15.30 1.74 20.16
N CYS A 299 14.55 2.70 20.70
CA CYS A 299 13.15 2.94 20.33
C CYS A 299 13.00 3.82 19.08
N SER A 300 13.81 3.55 18.05
CA SER A 300 13.76 4.22 16.76
C SER A 300 14.27 3.30 15.65
N PHE A 301 13.79 3.53 14.44
CA PHE A 301 14.21 2.80 13.24
C PHE A 301 14.13 3.69 12.01
N THR A 302 15.14 3.59 11.15
CA THR A 302 15.15 4.18 9.81
C THR A 302 15.19 3.05 8.81
N ASP A 303 14.24 3.05 7.89
CA ASP A 303 14.17 2.15 6.76
C ASP A 303 14.53 2.91 5.49
N ASP A 304 15.63 2.54 4.85
CA ASP A 304 16.17 3.16 3.64
C ASP A 304 15.99 2.26 2.41
N ASN A 305 16.41 2.77 1.24
CA ASN A 305 16.30 2.07 -0.06
C ASN A 305 14.85 1.69 -0.44
N LEU A 306 13.90 2.53 -0.08
CA LEU A 306 12.49 2.40 -0.45
C LEU A 306 12.23 2.93 -1.87
N GLN A 307 11.15 2.47 -2.47
CA GLN A 307 10.66 2.99 -3.74
C GLN A 307 9.81 4.24 -3.49
N SER A 308 9.89 5.24 -4.37
CA SER A 308 9.04 6.43 -4.32
C SER A 308 7.57 6.06 -4.51
N THR A 309 6.68 6.90 -4.02
CA THR A 309 5.22 6.75 -4.18
C THR A 309 4.64 5.39 -3.74
N THR A 310 5.34 4.68 -2.88
CA THR A 310 4.98 3.30 -2.50
C THR A 310 4.41 3.29 -1.09
N GLU A 311 3.28 2.60 -0.91
CA GLU A 311 2.70 2.39 0.41
C GLU A 311 3.44 1.29 1.16
N TYR A 312 3.86 1.60 2.38
CA TYR A 312 4.50 0.68 3.31
C TYR A 312 3.69 0.56 4.61
N TYR A 313 3.67 -0.66 5.13
CA TYR A 313 2.93 -1.07 6.31
C TYR A 313 3.92 -1.66 7.31
N TYR A 314 4.12 -0.97 8.44
CA TYR A 314 5.08 -1.34 9.47
C TYR A 314 4.39 -1.94 10.69
N TYR A 315 4.92 -3.08 11.14
CA TYR A 315 4.48 -3.79 12.33
C TYR A 315 5.67 -3.90 13.28
N ILE A 316 5.45 -3.58 14.55
CA ILE A 316 6.50 -3.53 15.56
C ILE A 316 6.02 -4.26 16.80
N ARG A 317 6.87 -5.09 17.39
CA ARG A 317 6.61 -5.69 18.71
C ARG A 317 7.92 -5.86 19.47
N ALA A 318 7.82 -5.89 20.79
CA ALA A 318 8.93 -6.23 21.66
C ALA A 318 9.06 -7.76 21.78
N VAL A 319 10.29 -8.21 22.01
CA VAL A 319 10.63 -9.62 22.22
C VAL A 319 11.54 -9.71 23.42
N ASP A 320 11.16 -10.56 24.37
CA ASP A 320 11.99 -10.87 25.53
C ASP A 320 13.22 -11.66 25.08
N LYS A 321 14.41 -11.25 25.56
CA LYS A 321 15.67 -11.82 25.11
C LYS A 321 15.85 -13.27 25.58
N GLU A 322 15.30 -13.65 26.72
CA GLU A 322 15.54 -14.95 27.36
C GLU A 322 14.49 -15.97 26.92
N THR A 323 13.23 -15.65 27.13
CA THR A 323 12.07 -16.53 26.88
C THR A 323 11.64 -16.55 25.42
N LYS A 324 12.02 -15.54 24.62
CA LYS A 324 11.56 -15.31 23.24
C LYS A 324 10.07 -15.04 23.10
N VAL A 325 9.34 -14.92 24.20
CA VAL A 325 7.95 -14.46 24.23
C VAL A 325 7.90 -13.02 23.70
N LYS A 326 6.85 -12.72 22.95
CA LYS A 326 6.71 -11.47 22.22
C LYS A 326 5.52 -10.69 22.76
N SER A 327 5.61 -9.37 22.76
CA SER A 327 4.46 -8.53 23.04
C SER A 327 3.43 -8.62 21.90
N ALA A 328 2.21 -8.16 22.17
CA ALA A 328 1.30 -7.76 21.11
C ALA A 328 1.91 -6.64 20.25
N PHE A 329 1.44 -6.49 19.01
CA PHE A 329 1.96 -5.52 18.04
C PHE A 329 1.56 -4.08 18.36
N ALA A 330 2.38 -3.09 18.06
CA ALA A 330 1.90 -1.70 18.00
C ALA A 330 0.75 -1.58 16.98
N PRO A 331 -0.21 -0.65 17.17
CA PRO A 331 -1.18 -0.33 16.12
C PRO A 331 -0.46 0.04 14.82
N LEU A 332 -0.83 -0.64 13.73
CA LEU A 332 -0.23 -0.54 12.39
C LEU A 332 0.17 0.89 12.02
N LEU A 333 1.41 1.07 11.56
CA LEU A 333 1.88 2.32 10.94
C LEU A 333 1.80 2.19 9.42
N ARG A 334 1.01 3.06 8.79
CA ARG A 334 0.87 3.15 7.34
C ARG A 334 1.49 4.47 6.86
N VAL A 335 2.37 4.36 5.88
CA VAL A 335 3.09 5.48 5.28
C VAL A 335 3.19 5.29 3.78
N LYS A 336 3.23 6.39 3.02
CA LYS A 336 3.56 6.38 1.60
C LYS A 336 4.79 7.26 1.41
N THR A 337 5.81 6.75 0.74
CA THR A 337 7.00 7.54 0.38
C THR A 337 6.63 8.67 -0.57
N LEU A 338 7.43 9.74 -0.54
CA LEU A 338 7.22 10.90 -1.41
C LEU A 338 7.55 10.57 -2.89
N LEU A 339 7.15 11.46 -3.79
CA LEU A 339 7.61 11.43 -5.19
C LEU A 339 9.11 11.73 -5.26
N ASN A 340 9.81 11.14 -6.23
CA ASN A 340 11.13 11.68 -6.59
C ASN A 340 11.00 13.10 -7.16
N ASP A 341 12.11 13.83 -7.17
CA ASP A 341 12.15 15.21 -7.66
C ASP A 341 11.67 15.30 -9.12
N ASP A 342 11.98 14.29 -9.93
CA ASP A 342 11.61 14.15 -11.34
C ASP A 342 10.21 13.56 -11.59
N GLU A 343 9.44 13.24 -10.54
CA GLU A 343 8.17 12.51 -10.64
C GLU A 343 6.94 13.37 -10.34
N LEU A 344 5.87 13.10 -11.07
CA LEU A 344 4.49 13.53 -10.83
C LEU A 344 3.61 12.28 -10.67
N SER A 345 2.47 12.40 -10.00
CA SER A 345 1.50 11.30 -9.93
C SER A 345 0.07 11.77 -10.05
N ARG A 346 -0.81 10.88 -10.56
CA ARG A 346 -2.26 11.07 -10.58
C ARG A 346 -2.96 9.73 -10.32
N ILE A 347 -4.12 9.82 -9.69
CA ILE A 347 -5.03 8.68 -9.48
C ILE A 347 -6.32 8.99 -10.21
N TYR A 348 -6.63 8.16 -11.21
CA TYR A 348 -7.85 8.19 -11.96
C TYR A 348 -8.83 7.15 -11.44
N TYR A 349 -10.11 7.48 -11.52
CA TYR A 349 -11.18 6.56 -11.21
C TYR A 349 -12.15 6.52 -12.40
N PRO A 350 -12.70 5.34 -12.74
CA PRO A 350 -13.42 5.18 -13.99
C PRO A 350 -14.82 5.80 -13.91
N SER A 351 -15.29 6.43 -14.99
CA SER A 351 -16.61 7.07 -15.05
C SER A 351 -17.71 6.09 -14.65
N ALA A 352 -18.56 6.46 -13.69
CA ALA A 352 -19.61 5.56 -13.19
C ALA A 352 -20.55 5.14 -14.33
N ALA A 353 -21.03 6.09 -15.13
CA ALA A 353 -21.97 5.83 -16.23
C ALA A 353 -21.38 4.97 -17.37
N GLN A 354 -20.05 4.90 -17.49
CA GLN A 354 -19.33 4.14 -18.52
C GLN A 354 -18.54 2.97 -17.92
N THR A 355 -18.92 2.54 -16.71
CA THR A 355 -18.36 1.37 -16.03
C THR A 355 -19.48 0.40 -15.73
N GLY A 356 -19.36 -0.83 -16.22
CA GLY A 356 -20.41 -1.84 -16.13
C GLY A 356 -19.94 -3.19 -16.62
N TYR A 357 -20.86 -4.14 -16.73
CA TYR A 357 -20.58 -5.45 -17.29
C TYR A 357 -21.62 -5.84 -18.34
N VAL A 358 -21.18 -6.59 -19.34
CA VAL A 358 -22.03 -7.19 -20.37
C VAL A 358 -22.00 -8.71 -20.23
N ALA A 359 -23.09 -9.37 -20.59
CA ALA A 359 -23.18 -10.82 -20.61
C ALA A 359 -23.81 -11.31 -21.91
N GLU A 360 -23.31 -12.44 -22.41
CA GLU A 360 -23.69 -13.06 -23.68
C GLU A 360 -25.21 -13.30 -23.80
N ARG A 361 -25.85 -13.73 -22.71
CA ARG A 361 -27.24 -14.21 -22.71
C ARG A 361 -28.22 -13.26 -22.02
N LEU A 362 -27.82 -12.01 -21.78
CA LEU A 362 -28.68 -11.00 -21.17
C LEU A 362 -29.04 -9.91 -22.17
N GLU A 363 -30.34 -9.60 -22.26
CA GLU A 363 -30.87 -8.55 -23.15
C GLU A 363 -30.77 -7.14 -22.53
N ASN A 364 -30.56 -7.03 -21.23
CA ASN A 364 -30.62 -5.79 -20.47
C ASN A 364 -29.24 -5.27 -20.03
N ASN A 365 -28.19 -5.54 -20.81
CA ASN A 365 -26.80 -5.19 -20.46
C ASN A 365 -26.59 -3.71 -20.12
N ARG A 366 -27.33 -2.80 -20.78
CA ARG A 366 -27.26 -1.35 -20.53
C ARG A 366 -27.61 -0.98 -19.09
N ASP A 367 -28.50 -1.72 -18.44
CA ASP A 367 -28.92 -1.47 -17.05
C ASP A 367 -27.83 -1.80 -16.03
N HIS A 368 -26.77 -2.49 -16.44
CA HIS A 368 -25.66 -2.87 -15.55
C HIS A 368 -24.60 -1.77 -15.39
N PHE A 369 -24.65 -0.70 -16.17
CA PHE A 369 -23.69 0.40 -16.10
C PHE A 369 -24.04 1.40 -14.98
N GLY A 370 -23.04 1.79 -14.19
CA GLY A 370 -23.13 2.82 -13.15
C GLY A 370 -23.86 2.46 -11.86
N GLN A 371 -24.58 1.34 -11.79
CA GLN A 371 -25.38 0.99 -10.61
C GLN A 371 -24.92 -0.28 -9.87
N ASN A 372 -24.25 -1.22 -10.55
CA ASN A 372 -24.05 -2.59 -10.05
C ASN A 372 -22.56 -2.97 -9.96
N SER A 373 -22.23 -3.91 -9.06
CA SER A 373 -20.91 -4.57 -9.07
C SER A 373 -20.62 -5.22 -10.43
N LEU A 374 -19.35 -5.38 -10.78
CA LEU A 374 -18.94 -6.01 -12.04
C LEU A 374 -18.95 -7.52 -11.89
N TYR A 375 -19.66 -8.23 -12.75
CA TYR A 375 -19.61 -9.69 -12.82
C TYR A 375 -18.78 -10.09 -14.04
N VAL A 376 -17.73 -10.88 -13.81
CA VAL A 376 -16.80 -11.32 -14.86
C VAL A 376 -16.60 -12.82 -14.75
N GLY A 377 -16.53 -13.52 -15.88
CA GLY A 377 -16.35 -14.97 -15.96
C GLY A 377 -17.43 -15.65 -16.78
N VAL A 378 -17.79 -16.89 -16.43
CA VAL A 378 -18.78 -17.70 -17.16
C VAL A 378 -19.79 -18.35 -16.20
N ASP A 379 -21.05 -18.38 -16.63
CA ASP A 379 -22.18 -18.96 -15.89
C ASP A 379 -23.18 -19.56 -16.89
N GLU A 380 -23.80 -20.71 -16.58
CA GLU A 380 -24.78 -21.37 -17.46
C GLU A 380 -25.96 -20.47 -17.86
N VAL A 381 -26.38 -19.57 -16.97
CA VAL A 381 -27.51 -18.67 -17.18
C VAL A 381 -27.10 -17.46 -18.02
N LYS A 382 -25.97 -16.82 -17.68
CA LYS A 382 -25.53 -15.55 -18.30
C LYS A 382 -24.64 -15.73 -19.52
N GLY A 383 -24.06 -16.92 -19.71
CA GLY A 383 -22.96 -17.14 -20.65
C GLY A 383 -21.67 -16.45 -20.18
N ILE A 384 -20.86 -16.02 -21.13
CA ILE A 384 -19.63 -15.25 -20.85
C ILE A 384 -20.00 -13.83 -20.40
N SER A 385 -19.28 -13.30 -19.41
CA SER A 385 -19.43 -11.92 -18.94
C SER A 385 -18.10 -11.18 -18.89
N TYR A 386 -18.09 -9.96 -19.43
CA TYR A 386 -16.96 -9.03 -19.41
C TYR A 386 -17.32 -7.77 -18.64
N ALA A 387 -16.33 -7.13 -18.02
CA ALA A 387 -16.51 -5.80 -17.46
C ALA A 387 -15.71 -4.74 -18.23
N ILE A 388 -16.28 -3.55 -18.34
CA ILE A 388 -15.66 -2.39 -18.99
C ILE A 388 -15.39 -1.32 -17.93
N LEU A 389 -14.18 -0.78 -17.94
CA LEU A 389 -13.75 0.37 -17.14
C LEU A 389 -13.29 1.50 -18.08
N ASN A 390 -13.93 2.66 -18.02
CA ASN A 390 -13.49 3.83 -18.79
C ASN A 390 -12.92 4.93 -17.87
N PHE A 391 -11.64 5.25 -18.04
CA PHE A 391 -10.95 6.32 -17.30
C PHE A 391 -10.77 7.55 -18.18
N SER A 392 -11.21 8.72 -17.71
CA SER A 392 -10.88 9.98 -18.38
C SER A 392 -9.46 10.41 -18.02
N LEU A 393 -8.63 10.60 -19.04
CA LEU A 393 -7.26 11.12 -18.96
C LEU A 393 -7.17 12.59 -19.37
N ALA A 394 -8.29 13.31 -19.49
CA ALA A 394 -8.33 14.71 -19.96
C ALA A 394 -7.40 15.65 -19.18
N THR A 395 -7.12 15.34 -17.91
CA THR A 395 -6.23 16.15 -17.06
C THR A 395 -4.74 15.76 -17.15
N MET A 396 -4.39 14.74 -17.94
CA MET A 396 -2.98 14.38 -18.18
C MET A 396 -2.34 15.37 -19.16
N PRO A 397 -1.11 15.86 -18.88
CA PRO A 397 -0.34 16.59 -19.86
C PRO A 397 -0.07 15.75 -21.12
N LYS A 398 -0.25 16.33 -22.30
CA LYS A 398 -0.07 15.61 -23.58
C LYS A 398 1.37 15.13 -23.82
N ASN A 399 2.35 15.78 -23.20
CA ASN A 399 3.76 15.41 -23.23
C ASN A 399 4.20 14.58 -22.00
N ALA A 400 3.25 14.00 -21.26
CA ALA A 400 3.58 13.15 -20.12
C ALA A 400 4.30 11.88 -20.59
N ILE A 401 5.38 11.54 -19.90
CA ILE A 401 6.15 10.31 -20.05
C ILE A 401 5.81 9.41 -18.86
N ILE A 402 5.05 8.33 -19.10
CA ILE A 402 4.62 7.42 -18.03
C ILE A 402 5.81 6.59 -17.54
N LYS A 403 6.16 6.72 -16.26
CA LYS A 403 7.23 5.94 -15.61
C LYS A 403 6.69 4.63 -15.04
N SER A 404 5.48 4.66 -14.47
CA SER A 404 4.78 3.45 -14.02
C SER A 404 3.28 3.69 -13.95
N ALA A 405 2.51 2.63 -14.10
CA ALA A 405 1.07 2.64 -13.89
C ALA A 405 0.60 1.36 -13.20
N VAL A 406 -0.50 1.46 -12.46
CA VAL A 406 -1.17 0.32 -11.80
C VAL A 406 -2.66 0.48 -11.92
N VAL A 407 -3.34 -0.54 -12.45
CA VAL A 407 -4.80 -0.65 -12.38
C VAL A 407 -5.17 -1.62 -11.26
N SER A 408 -6.10 -1.19 -10.39
CA SER A 408 -6.48 -1.92 -9.18
C SER A 408 -7.97 -2.20 -9.15
N LEU A 409 -8.35 -3.44 -8.86
CA LEU A 409 -9.73 -3.86 -8.61
C LEU A 409 -9.84 -4.64 -7.29
N TYR A 410 -10.99 -4.52 -6.63
CA TYR A 410 -11.25 -5.20 -5.37
C TYR A 410 -12.26 -6.35 -5.55
N PRO A 411 -11.86 -7.62 -5.31
CA PRO A 411 -12.76 -8.76 -5.43
C PRO A 411 -13.70 -8.87 -4.21
N ILE A 412 -14.94 -9.29 -4.46
CA ILE A 412 -15.99 -9.53 -3.48
C ILE A 412 -16.39 -11.00 -3.56
N ASN A 413 -16.42 -11.71 -2.42
CA ASN A 413 -16.92 -13.08 -2.35
C ASN A 413 -18.32 -13.07 -1.73
N ARG A 414 -19.35 -13.19 -2.58
CA ARG A 414 -20.77 -13.27 -2.18
C ARG A 414 -21.36 -14.58 -2.68
N VAL A 415 -22.62 -14.88 -2.33
CA VAL A 415 -23.32 -16.11 -2.76
C VAL A 415 -23.32 -16.29 -4.28
N SER A 416 -23.18 -15.20 -5.04
CA SER A 416 -23.12 -15.18 -6.49
C SER A 416 -21.73 -15.44 -7.09
N THR A 417 -20.68 -15.66 -6.30
CA THR A 417 -19.32 -15.93 -6.79
C THR A 417 -18.91 -17.37 -6.55
N THR A 418 -18.27 -17.96 -7.55
CA THR A 418 -17.69 -19.31 -7.49
C THR A 418 -16.35 -19.22 -8.19
N ILE A 419 -15.26 -19.44 -7.44
CA ILE A 419 -13.89 -19.34 -7.95
C ILE A 419 -13.15 -20.61 -7.57
N GLU A 420 -13.23 -21.61 -8.43
CA GLU A 420 -12.48 -22.85 -8.26
C GLU A 420 -11.04 -22.68 -8.78
N LYS A 421 -10.14 -23.61 -8.42
CA LYS A 421 -8.71 -23.61 -8.83
C LYS A 421 -8.52 -23.93 -10.33
N TYR A 422 -9.12 -23.14 -11.20
CA TYR A 422 -8.87 -23.20 -12.65
C TYR A 422 -9.17 -21.88 -13.37
N GLY A 423 -8.48 -21.67 -14.49
CA GLY A 423 -8.62 -20.48 -15.30
C GLY A 423 -7.89 -19.26 -14.74
N GLU A 424 -7.85 -18.22 -15.55
CA GLU A 424 -7.11 -17.00 -15.29
C GLU A 424 -7.99 -15.77 -15.51
N TRP A 425 -7.60 -14.69 -14.86
CA TRP A 425 -8.31 -13.41 -14.83
C TRP A 425 -7.39 -12.31 -15.34
N ASN A 426 -7.85 -11.61 -16.38
CA ASN A 426 -7.05 -10.66 -17.13
C ASN A 426 -7.71 -9.30 -17.19
N ILE A 427 -6.88 -8.29 -17.41
CA ILE A 427 -7.31 -6.96 -17.79
C ILE A 427 -6.58 -6.54 -19.06
N ALA A 428 -7.34 -6.16 -20.07
CA ALA A 428 -6.86 -5.71 -21.37
C ALA A 428 -7.16 -4.23 -21.52
N MET A 429 -6.18 -3.46 -21.99
CA MET A 429 -6.44 -2.14 -22.53
C MET A 429 -6.95 -2.31 -23.96
N ILE A 430 -8.08 -1.67 -24.27
CA ILE A 430 -8.80 -1.84 -25.53
C ILE A 430 -8.78 -0.54 -26.32
N ASP A 431 -8.83 -0.64 -27.65
CA ASP A 431 -9.02 0.53 -28.50
C ASP A 431 -10.45 1.01 -28.36
N PRO A 432 -10.67 2.20 -27.78
CA PRO A 432 -12.02 2.66 -27.49
C PRO A 432 -12.73 3.21 -28.75
N ASP A 433 -12.04 3.35 -29.88
CA ASP A 433 -12.63 3.68 -31.20
C ASP A 433 -13.10 2.41 -31.95
N SER A 434 -12.71 1.22 -31.49
CA SER A 434 -13.14 -0.07 -32.05
C SER A 434 -14.51 -0.56 -31.53
N ILE A 435 -15.17 0.23 -30.67
CA ILE A 435 -16.46 -0.10 -30.06
C ILE A 435 -17.44 1.07 -30.17
N ASP A 436 -18.59 0.84 -30.79
CA ASP A 436 -19.66 1.84 -30.92
C ASP A 436 -20.53 1.88 -29.66
N ASP A 437 -20.90 0.71 -29.13
CA ASP A 437 -21.72 0.57 -27.94
C ASP A 437 -21.14 -0.42 -26.93
N MET A 438 -20.67 0.11 -25.80
CA MET A 438 -20.08 -0.67 -24.71
C MET A 438 -21.08 -1.58 -23.99
N ALA A 439 -22.39 -1.43 -24.24
CA ALA A 439 -23.42 -2.29 -23.68
C ALA A 439 -23.73 -3.52 -24.56
N GLU A 440 -23.19 -3.60 -25.79
CA GLU A 440 -23.42 -4.72 -26.71
C GLU A 440 -22.34 -5.80 -26.53
N PHE A 441 -22.76 -7.02 -26.18
CA PHE A 441 -21.83 -8.11 -25.85
C PHE A 441 -20.91 -8.46 -27.03
N ASP A 442 -21.46 -8.62 -28.24
CA ASP A 442 -20.69 -9.03 -29.41
C ASP A 442 -19.59 -8.02 -29.77
N GLN A 443 -19.87 -6.72 -29.60
CA GLN A 443 -18.87 -5.68 -29.81
C GLN A 443 -17.78 -5.73 -28.75
N VAL A 444 -18.14 -5.92 -27.48
CA VAL A 444 -17.17 -6.06 -26.39
C VAL A 444 -16.31 -7.32 -26.53
N ASP A 445 -16.86 -8.42 -27.03
CA ASP A 445 -16.14 -9.68 -27.25
C ASP A 445 -15.10 -9.54 -28.37
N GLN A 446 -15.47 -8.86 -29.46
CA GLN A 446 -14.65 -8.66 -30.67
C GLN A 446 -13.77 -7.40 -30.64
N VAL A 447 -13.84 -6.61 -29.57
CA VAL A 447 -13.11 -5.35 -29.43
C VAL A 447 -11.61 -5.52 -29.65
N GLU A 448 -10.98 -4.53 -30.29
CA GLU A 448 -9.53 -4.56 -30.52
C GLU A 448 -8.77 -4.40 -29.19
N ILE A 449 -7.93 -5.39 -28.88
CA ILE A 449 -7.06 -5.35 -27.70
C ILE A 449 -5.74 -4.72 -28.10
N LEU A 450 -5.44 -3.58 -27.50
CA LEU A 450 -4.14 -2.94 -27.63
C LEU A 450 -3.08 -3.77 -26.91
N HIS A 451 -3.30 -4.05 -25.62
CA HIS A 451 -2.39 -4.86 -24.79
C HIS A 451 -3.11 -5.44 -23.57
N TYR A 452 -2.73 -6.65 -23.17
CA TYR A 452 -3.00 -7.15 -21.81
C TYR A 452 -2.05 -6.49 -20.81
N VAL A 453 -2.55 -6.14 -19.63
CA VAL A 453 -1.79 -5.44 -18.60
C VAL A 453 -1.25 -6.41 -17.57
N GLY A 454 0.05 -6.35 -17.30
CA GLY A 454 0.69 -7.14 -16.27
C GLY A 454 0.55 -8.65 -16.47
N ARG A 455 0.50 -9.39 -15.36
CA ARG A 455 0.34 -10.85 -15.39
C ARG A 455 -1.11 -11.24 -15.10
N PRO A 456 -1.64 -12.29 -15.75
CA PRO A 456 -2.90 -12.90 -15.37
C PRO A 456 -2.91 -13.28 -13.88
N THR A 457 -4.07 -13.15 -13.24
CA THR A 457 -4.29 -13.69 -11.89
C THR A 457 -4.90 -15.08 -12.02
N THR A 458 -4.28 -16.10 -11.41
CA THR A 458 -4.89 -17.43 -11.35
C THR A 458 -6.04 -17.44 -10.34
N SER A 459 -7.08 -18.24 -10.59
CA SER A 459 -8.28 -18.25 -9.76
C SER A 459 -8.02 -18.55 -8.27
N ASP A 460 -7.04 -19.37 -7.93
CA ASP A 460 -6.64 -19.67 -6.53
C ASP A 460 -5.96 -18.51 -5.80
N HIS A 461 -5.61 -17.45 -6.52
CA HIS A 461 -5.17 -16.17 -5.95
C HIS A 461 -6.32 -15.18 -5.83
N LEU A 462 -7.49 -15.45 -6.39
CA LEU A 462 -8.57 -14.49 -6.48
C LEU A 462 -9.56 -14.63 -5.31
N THR A 463 -9.17 -14.08 -4.15
CA THR A 463 -9.95 -14.10 -2.90
C THR A 463 -10.31 -12.70 -2.41
N GLN A 464 -11.46 -12.57 -1.74
CA GLN A 464 -11.94 -11.33 -1.12
C GLN A 464 -10.99 -10.84 -0.03
N GLY A 465 -10.80 -9.53 0.08
CA GLY A 465 -9.94 -8.94 1.11
C GLY A 465 -8.52 -8.66 0.62
N ILE A 466 -8.19 -9.00 -0.63
CA ILE A 466 -6.92 -8.68 -1.26
C ILE A 466 -7.18 -7.96 -2.58
N TRP A 467 -6.72 -6.72 -2.68
CA TRP A 467 -6.71 -5.96 -3.92
C TRP A 467 -5.90 -6.67 -4.99
N ARG A 468 -6.47 -6.77 -6.19
CA ARG A 468 -5.72 -7.17 -7.37
C ARG A 468 -5.15 -5.92 -8.03
N ASN A 469 -3.84 -5.96 -8.29
CA ASN A 469 -3.08 -4.86 -8.85
C ASN A 469 -2.34 -5.37 -10.08
N TRP A 470 -2.75 -4.92 -11.26
CA TRP A 470 -2.01 -5.19 -12.50
C TRP A 470 -1.05 -4.03 -12.74
N LYS A 471 0.24 -4.32 -12.55
CA LYS A 471 1.33 -3.37 -12.76
C LYS A 471 1.74 -3.38 -14.23
N PHE A 472 1.83 -2.21 -14.82
CA PHE A 472 2.15 -2.05 -16.22
C PHE A 472 3.63 -2.37 -16.46
N SER A 473 3.93 -3.11 -17.52
CA SER A 473 5.29 -3.19 -18.07
C SER A 473 5.67 -1.87 -18.76
N GLN A 474 6.94 -1.72 -19.14
CA GLN A 474 7.39 -0.52 -19.87
C GLN A 474 6.69 -0.39 -21.23
N PHE A 475 6.36 -1.50 -21.90
CA PHE A 475 5.61 -1.49 -23.15
C PHE A 475 4.17 -1.03 -22.92
N GLU A 476 3.49 -1.60 -21.93
CA GLU A 476 2.12 -1.19 -21.57
C GLU A 476 2.04 0.28 -21.13
N CYS A 477 3.08 0.80 -20.46
CA CYS A 477 3.15 2.23 -20.12
C CYS A 477 3.23 3.12 -21.38
N ARG A 478 3.95 2.71 -22.42
CA ARG A 478 4.02 3.44 -23.70
C ARG A 478 2.66 3.42 -24.41
N THR A 479 1.99 2.29 -24.43
CA THR A 479 0.64 2.21 -25.01
C THR A 479 -0.34 3.10 -24.24
N LEU A 480 -0.30 3.09 -22.90
CA LEU A 480 -1.14 3.98 -22.10
C LEU A 480 -0.81 5.46 -22.35
N GLN A 481 0.46 5.77 -22.63
CA GLN A 481 0.90 7.11 -22.99
C GLN A 481 0.32 7.55 -24.34
N GLU A 482 0.21 6.66 -25.32
CA GLU A 482 -0.44 6.95 -26.61
C GLU A 482 -1.93 7.31 -26.42
N GLN A 483 -2.59 6.68 -25.44
CA GLN A 483 -4.00 6.97 -25.09
C GLN A 483 -4.21 8.35 -24.44
N ILE A 484 -3.16 9.04 -23.98
CA ILE A 484 -3.28 10.41 -23.43
C ILE A 484 -3.80 11.39 -24.49
N VAL A 485 -3.43 11.18 -25.76
CA VAL A 485 -3.90 12.01 -26.88
C VAL A 485 -5.41 11.94 -27.00
N GLN A 486 -5.99 10.74 -26.84
CA GLN A 486 -7.44 10.48 -26.88
C GLN A 486 -8.19 10.87 -25.59
N GLU A 487 -7.49 11.29 -24.53
CA GLU A 487 -8.08 11.71 -23.25
C GLU A 487 -8.91 10.64 -22.53
N ARG A 488 -8.76 9.38 -22.94
CA ARG A 488 -9.46 8.25 -22.34
C ARG A 488 -8.60 6.99 -22.38
N ALA A 489 -8.72 6.16 -21.35
CA ALA A 489 -8.19 4.80 -21.34
C ALA A 489 -9.30 3.82 -20.96
N CYS A 490 -9.61 2.90 -21.87
CA CYS A 490 -10.63 1.88 -21.69
C CYS A 490 -9.99 0.53 -21.40
N PHE A 491 -10.57 -0.21 -20.46
CA PHE A 491 -10.12 -1.54 -20.10
C PHE A 491 -11.28 -2.53 -20.13
N ARG A 492 -11.02 -3.72 -20.68
CA ARG A 492 -11.87 -4.91 -20.55
C ARG A 492 -11.28 -5.83 -19.49
N VAL A 493 -12.10 -6.19 -18.50
CA VAL A 493 -11.77 -7.22 -17.51
C VAL A 493 -12.44 -8.52 -17.94
N GLU A 494 -11.68 -9.60 -17.95
CA GLU A 494 -12.14 -10.91 -18.41
C GLU A 494 -11.66 -12.04 -17.49
N GLY A 495 -12.38 -13.15 -17.56
CA GLY A 495 -12.10 -14.36 -16.80
C GLY A 495 -12.27 -15.60 -17.68
N PRO A 496 -12.41 -16.78 -17.05
CA PRO A 496 -12.63 -18.03 -17.78
C PRO A 496 -13.89 -17.96 -18.65
N LYS A 497 -13.80 -18.51 -19.87
CA LYS A 497 -14.89 -18.54 -20.86
C LYS A 497 -15.58 -19.90 -20.96
N GLU A 498 -15.03 -20.91 -20.31
CA GLU A 498 -15.53 -22.28 -20.35
C GLU A 498 -15.71 -22.85 -18.94
N LEU A 499 -16.70 -23.74 -18.80
CA LEU A 499 -16.99 -24.45 -17.57
C LEU A 499 -16.41 -25.86 -17.65
N LYS A 500 -15.80 -26.33 -16.54
CA LYS A 500 -15.47 -27.74 -16.38
C LYS A 500 -16.74 -28.57 -16.30
N ALA A 501 -16.67 -29.84 -16.70
CA ALA A 501 -17.80 -30.76 -16.60
C ALA A 501 -18.37 -30.80 -15.17
N GLY A 502 -19.69 -30.68 -15.05
CA GLY A 502 -20.39 -30.67 -13.75
C GLY A 502 -20.28 -29.35 -12.97
N ARG A 503 -19.80 -28.26 -13.59
CA ARG A 503 -19.77 -26.92 -13.02
C ARG A 503 -20.75 -26.02 -13.75
N SER A 504 -21.53 -25.26 -12.98
CA SER A 504 -22.50 -24.30 -13.52
C SER A 504 -21.97 -22.86 -13.58
N LYS A 505 -20.82 -22.59 -12.92
CA LYS A 505 -20.31 -21.23 -12.75
C LYS A 505 -18.81 -21.17 -12.43
N GLN A 506 -18.14 -20.18 -13.01
CA GLN A 506 -16.80 -19.70 -12.62
C GLN A 506 -16.78 -18.16 -12.80
N MET A 507 -17.11 -17.45 -11.73
CA MET A 507 -17.52 -16.04 -11.79
C MET A 507 -17.03 -15.25 -10.58
N MET A 508 -16.42 -14.10 -10.82
CA MET A 508 -15.99 -13.14 -9.81
C MET A 508 -16.86 -11.89 -9.84
N GLN A 509 -17.14 -11.35 -8.66
CA GLN A 509 -17.75 -10.05 -8.48
C GLN A 509 -16.67 -9.03 -8.06
N TRP A 510 -16.59 -7.91 -8.77
CA TRP A 510 -15.69 -6.81 -8.43
C TRP A 510 -16.47 -5.61 -7.92
N ASP A 511 -15.94 -4.95 -6.88
CA ASP A 511 -16.55 -3.74 -6.34
C ASP A 511 -16.36 -2.56 -7.30
N ILE A 512 -17.42 -1.78 -7.51
CA ILE A 512 -17.36 -0.50 -8.24
C ILE A 512 -17.38 0.71 -7.29
N GLY A 513 -17.59 0.49 -6.00
CA GLY A 513 -17.68 1.51 -4.95
C GLY A 513 -18.98 2.30 -4.93
N TYR A 514 -19.93 1.98 -5.81
CA TYR A 514 -21.21 2.68 -6.00
C TYR A 514 -22.42 1.76 -5.84
N GLY A 515 -23.59 2.38 -5.71
CA GLY A 515 -24.87 1.69 -5.75
C GLY A 515 -25.15 0.83 -4.52
N ARG A 516 -26.20 0.01 -4.63
CA ARG A 516 -26.69 -0.85 -3.54
C ARG A 516 -25.71 -1.95 -3.14
N ASP A 517 -24.94 -2.43 -4.12
CA ASP A 517 -24.04 -3.58 -3.94
C ASP A 517 -22.57 -3.20 -3.70
N GLY A 518 -22.20 -1.93 -3.89
CA GLY A 518 -20.85 -1.45 -3.61
C GLY A 518 -20.57 -1.30 -2.12
N SER A 519 -19.33 -1.59 -1.71
CA SER A 519 -18.89 -1.46 -0.31
C SER A 519 -18.39 -0.03 0.03
N GLY A 520 -18.68 0.93 -0.86
CA GLY A 520 -18.33 2.34 -0.73
C GLY A 520 -17.08 2.77 -1.51
N LEU A 521 -16.87 4.09 -1.58
CA LEU A 521 -15.84 4.75 -2.42
C LEU A 521 -14.39 4.29 -2.16
N ASN A 522 -14.13 3.61 -1.05
CA ASN A 522 -12.81 3.07 -0.73
C ASN A 522 -12.45 1.84 -1.59
N TYR A 523 -13.43 1.18 -2.20
CA TYR A 523 -13.27 -0.04 -3.00
C TYR A 523 -13.45 0.18 -4.51
N ARG A 524 -13.61 1.45 -4.94
CA ARG A 524 -13.73 1.81 -6.35
C ARG A 524 -12.45 1.42 -7.12
N PRO A 525 -12.58 0.88 -8.35
CA PRO A 525 -11.43 0.63 -9.21
C PRO A 525 -10.65 1.92 -9.45
N LYS A 526 -9.34 1.81 -9.59
CA LYS A 526 -8.47 2.97 -9.78
C LYS A 526 -7.33 2.67 -10.73
N LEU A 527 -6.87 3.71 -11.43
CA LEU A 527 -5.67 3.72 -12.26
C LEU A 527 -4.72 4.75 -11.66
N GLU A 528 -3.63 4.29 -11.07
CA GLU A 528 -2.57 5.13 -10.52
C GLU A 528 -1.44 5.25 -11.54
N ILE A 529 -1.06 6.49 -11.89
CA ILE A 529 -0.03 6.79 -12.88
C ILE A 529 1.04 7.66 -12.23
N VAL A 530 2.29 7.22 -12.30
CA VAL A 530 3.48 8.02 -12.01
C VAL A 530 4.12 8.37 -13.34
N TYR A 531 4.33 9.66 -13.59
CA TYR A 531 4.84 10.17 -14.86
C TYR A 531 5.85 11.29 -14.62
N THR A 532 6.59 11.63 -15.67
CA THR A 532 7.34 12.87 -15.75
C THR A 532 6.91 13.64 -17.00
N ILE A 533 7.42 14.85 -17.20
CA ILE A 533 7.27 15.59 -18.44
C ILE A 533 8.66 15.94 -18.94
N GLU A 534 8.81 16.22 -20.23
CA GLU A 534 10.09 16.66 -20.77
C GLU A 534 10.60 17.89 -20.00
N PRO A 535 11.81 17.84 -19.40
CA PRO A 535 12.38 18.98 -18.70
C PRO A 535 12.58 20.16 -19.63
N VAL A 536 12.33 21.36 -19.11
CA VAL A 536 12.67 22.59 -19.82
C VAL A 536 14.17 22.81 -19.66
N LYS A 537 14.86 22.94 -20.80
CA LYS A 537 16.30 23.18 -20.86
C LYS A 537 16.59 24.67 -20.95
N ILE A 538 17.46 25.17 -20.09
CA ILE A 538 18.03 26.51 -20.14
C ILE A 538 19.55 26.40 -20.29
N GLU A 539 20.11 27.17 -21.21
CA GLU A 539 21.56 27.34 -21.35
C GLU A 539 21.93 28.73 -20.87
N LEU A 540 22.76 28.81 -19.84
CA LEU A 540 23.28 30.05 -19.28
C LEU A 540 24.74 30.22 -19.69
N TYR A 541 25.07 31.42 -20.14
CA TYR A 541 26.44 31.81 -20.44
C TYR A 541 27.02 32.58 -19.25
N PRO A 542 28.31 32.43 -18.98
CA PRO A 542 28.95 33.14 -17.88
C PRO A 542 28.88 34.65 -18.13
N LYS A 543 28.48 35.42 -17.13
CA LYS A 543 28.56 36.89 -17.18
C LYS A 543 29.97 37.40 -16.86
N THR A 544 30.81 36.54 -16.29
CA THR A 544 32.20 36.84 -15.94
C THR A 544 33.04 35.59 -16.14
N ILE A 545 34.15 35.76 -16.88
CA ILE A 545 35.16 34.74 -17.10
C ILE A 545 36.49 35.35 -16.63
N LEU A 546 37.16 34.69 -15.67
CA LEU A 546 38.46 35.13 -15.17
C LEU A 546 39.48 34.02 -15.30
N SER A 547 40.69 34.36 -15.73
CA SER A 547 41.90 33.53 -15.57
C SER A 547 42.82 34.16 -14.54
N LEU A 548 43.05 33.45 -13.44
CA LEU A 548 43.79 33.91 -12.28
C LEU A 548 45.17 33.26 -12.27
N SER A 549 46.21 34.05 -12.51
CA SER A 549 47.61 33.67 -12.35
C SER A 549 48.25 34.49 -11.23
N HIS A 550 49.41 34.06 -10.74
CA HIS A 550 50.15 34.81 -9.72
C HIS A 550 50.60 36.20 -10.20
N GLN A 551 50.64 36.44 -11.51
CA GLN A 551 51.12 37.69 -12.11
C GLN A 551 49.99 38.66 -12.42
N GLN A 552 48.85 38.13 -12.88
CA GLN A 552 47.73 38.94 -13.36
C GLN A 552 46.41 38.16 -13.32
N VAL A 553 45.32 38.93 -13.30
CA VAL A 553 43.95 38.47 -13.55
C VAL A 553 43.57 38.92 -14.95
N VAL A 554 43.20 37.97 -15.81
CA VAL A 554 42.77 38.24 -17.18
C VAL A 554 41.28 38.01 -17.27
N GLU A 555 40.55 39.03 -17.70
CA GLU A 555 39.11 38.93 -17.99
C GLU A 555 38.88 38.41 -19.41
N ASP A 556 37.76 37.72 -19.65
CA ASP A 556 37.31 37.18 -20.94
C ASP A 556 38.20 36.11 -21.59
N GLU A 557 39.26 35.69 -20.90
CA GLU A 557 40.08 34.53 -21.24
C GLU A 557 39.83 33.38 -20.27
N PHE A 558 39.63 32.17 -20.81
CA PHE A 558 39.38 30.96 -20.03
C PHE A 558 40.56 30.00 -20.19
N ILE A 559 41.59 30.19 -19.37
CA ILE A 559 42.88 29.47 -19.44
C ILE A 559 43.18 28.85 -18.07
N CYS A 560 43.39 27.54 -18.04
CA CYS A 560 43.65 26.77 -16.81
C CYS A 560 44.85 25.84 -17.01
N GLY A 561 45.72 25.72 -16.00
CA GLY A 561 46.89 24.82 -16.08
C GLY A 561 48.05 25.24 -15.18
N CYS A 562 49.28 25.00 -15.64
CA CYS A 562 50.49 25.47 -14.96
C CYS A 562 51.27 26.44 -15.86
N ASP A 563 51.68 27.58 -15.32
CA ASP A 563 52.49 28.58 -16.02
C ASP A 563 53.94 28.10 -16.24
N VAL A 564 54.76 28.93 -16.89
CA VAL A 564 56.19 28.65 -17.17
C VAL A 564 57.03 28.39 -15.92
N ASN A 565 56.60 28.87 -14.75
CA ASN A 565 57.27 28.67 -13.48
C ASN A 565 56.72 27.45 -12.71
N GLY A 566 55.67 26.81 -13.23
CA GLY A 566 54.97 25.70 -12.59
C GLY A 566 53.96 26.13 -11.54
N LYS A 567 53.61 27.41 -11.47
CA LYS A 567 52.51 27.89 -10.62
C LYS A 567 51.18 27.62 -11.31
N LYS A 568 50.17 27.25 -10.54
CA LYS A 568 48.82 26.96 -11.06
C LYS A 568 48.18 28.23 -11.58
N VAL A 569 47.47 28.13 -12.69
CA VAL A 569 46.54 29.13 -13.22
C VAL A 569 45.14 28.55 -13.11
N TYR A 570 44.26 29.27 -12.43
CA TYR A 570 42.87 28.87 -12.21
C TYR A 570 41.96 29.63 -13.15
N SER A 571 40.82 29.05 -13.50
CA SER A 571 39.79 29.78 -14.23
C SER A 571 38.48 29.80 -13.47
N VAL A 572 37.77 30.92 -13.53
CA VAL A 572 36.51 31.12 -12.81
C VAL A 572 35.43 31.54 -13.79
N LEU A 573 34.25 30.95 -13.63
CA LEU A 573 33.04 31.28 -14.37
C LEU A 573 31.97 31.70 -13.36
N GLU A 574 31.40 32.89 -13.53
CA GLU A 574 30.23 33.33 -12.76
C GLU A 574 29.01 33.38 -13.67
N PHE A 575 27.95 32.68 -13.28
CA PHE A 575 26.69 32.60 -14.00
C PHE A 575 25.60 33.36 -13.24
N ASP A 576 24.89 34.23 -13.96
CA ASP A 576 23.63 34.79 -13.48
C ASP A 576 22.51 33.78 -13.73
N ILE A 577 21.87 33.33 -12.65
CA ILE A 577 20.77 32.36 -12.68
C ILE A 577 19.41 33.02 -12.46
N SER A 578 19.31 34.35 -12.50
CA SER A 578 18.07 35.10 -12.29
C SER A 578 16.99 34.82 -13.35
N SER A 579 17.39 34.30 -14.52
CA SER A 579 16.48 33.85 -15.58
C SER A 579 15.82 32.51 -15.29
N LEU A 580 16.27 31.77 -14.27
CA LEU A 580 15.57 30.57 -13.82
C LEU A 580 14.20 30.96 -13.26
N PRO A 581 13.17 30.12 -13.48
CA PRO A 581 11.86 30.34 -12.86
C PRO A 581 11.93 30.35 -11.34
N ALA A 582 10.83 30.79 -10.71
CA ALA A 582 10.74 30.83 -9.26
C ALA A 582 11.01 29.45 -8.65
N PHE A 583 11.81 29.42 -7.58
CA PHE A 583 12.20 28.20 -6.87
C PHE A 583 11.00 27.34 -6.49
N ASP A 584 9.91 27.96 -6.00
CA ASP A 584 8.72 27.24 -5.53
C ASP A 584 7.96 26.50 -6.64
N TYR A 585 8.17 26.87 -7.91
CA TYR A 585 7.47 26.34 -9.08
C TYR A 585 8.40 25.63 -10.08
N SER A 586 9.64 25.37 -9.69
CA SER A 586 10.60 24.71 -10.56
C SER A 586 11.53 23.77 -9.80
N VAL A 587 11.63 22.53 -10.28
CA VAL A 587 12.52 21.50 -9.72
C VAL A 587 13.65 21.25 -10.69
N ILE A 588 14.88 21.60 -10.31
CA ILE A 588 16.08 21.29 -11.10
C ILE A 588 16.31 19.79 -11.01
N VAL A 589 16.30 19.11 -12.17
CA VAL A 589 16.46 17.65 -12.26
C VAL A 589 17.83 17.24 -12.79
N SER A 590 18.50 18.12 -13.53
CA SER A 590 19.85 17.90 -14.06
C SER A 590 20.55 19.23 -14.30
N ALA A 591 21.85 19.26 -14.10
CA ALA A 591 22.69 20.37 -14.47
C ALA A 591 24.08 19.86 -14.89
N ASN A 592 24.68 20.52 -15.89
CA ASN A 592 26.06 20.26 -16.28
C ASN A 592 26.73 21.52 -16.80
N LEU A 593 28.03 21.64 -16.54
CA LEU A 593 28.86 22.64 -17.20
C LEU A 593 29.47 22.04 -18.46
N TRP A 594 29.23 22.66 -19.61
CA TRP A 594 29.82 22.28 -20.88
C TRP A 594 30.98 23.19 -21.25
N LEU A 595 32.16 22.61 -21.48
CA LEU A 595 33.42 23.31 -21.78
C LEU A 595 34.10 22.73 -23.03
N ASN A 596 34.73 23.55 -23.86
CA ASN A 596 35.53 23.09 -25.01
C ASN A 596 36.98 23.53 -24.87
N ALA A 597 37.90 22.58 -24.85
CA ALA A 597 39.32 22.88 -24.94
C ALA A 597 39.71 23.06 -26.42
N THR A 598 40.41 24.15 -26.75
CA THR A 598 40.81 24.49 -28.13
C THR A 598 42.28 24.20 -28.41
N LYS A 599 43.13 24.20 -27.37
CA LYS A 599 44.59 23.97 -27.49
C LYS A 599 45.10 22.99 -26.43
N VAL A 600 45.15 21.70 -26.76
CA VAL A 600 45.66 20.64 -25.86
C VAL A 600 46.90 19.97 -26.46
N TYR A 601 48.07 20.59 -26.28
CA TYR A 601 49.31 20.18 -26.93
C TYR A 601 50.35 19.56 -25.98
N PHE A 602 49.95 18.59 -25.15
CA PHE A 602 50.88 17.96 -24.21
C PHE A 602 50.50 16.52 -23.84
N LYS A 603 51.45 15.74 -23.27
CA LYS A 603 51.31 14.28 -22.99
C LYS A 603 51.22 13.96 -21.49
N GLU A 604 51.53 14.93 -20.64
CA GLU A 604 51.61 14.83 -19.20
C GLU A 604 50.23 14.65 -18.56
N ASN A 605 50.21 14.00 -17.40
CA ASN A 605 48.99 13.61 -16.71
C ASN A 605 48.44 14.78 -15.87
N LEU A 606 47.93 15.80 -16.56
CA LEU A 606 47.20 16.92 -15.96
C LEU A 606 45.70 16.57 -15.90
N ARG A 607 45.07 16.89 -14.77
CA ARG A 607 43.64 16.74 -14.55
C ARG A 607 43.01 18.08 -14.20
N PHE A 608 41.74 18.21 -14.57
CA PHE A 608 40.94 19.40 -14.30
C PHE A 608 39.77 19.02 -13.41
N HIS A 609 39.68 19.70 -12.26
CA HIS A 609 38.60 19.55 -11.30
C HIS A 609 37.73 20.80 -11.34
N LEU A 610 36.42 20.60 -11.29
CA LEU A 610 35.46 21.69 -11.20
C LEU A 610 34.98 21.81 -9.75
N GLU A 611 35.08 23.01 -9.20
CA GLU A 611 34.69 23.33 -7.83
C GLU A 611 33.52 24.32 -7.86
N PHE A 612 32.45 24.04 -7.13
CA PHE A 612 31.42 25.02 -6.79
C PHE A 612 31.93 25.83 -5.60
N ILE A 613 32.10 27.14 -5.76
CA ILE A 613 32.64 28.03 -4.71
C ILE A 613 31.66 29.13 -4.30
N GLU A 614 31.83 29.64 -3.09
CA GLU A 614 30.91 30.60 -2.46
C GLU A 614 30.88 31.98 -3.14
N GLU A 615 32.05 32.50 -3.49
CA GLU A 615 32.23 33.84 -4.07
C GLU A 615 33.27 33.81 -5.20
N THR A 616 33.16 34.76 -6.13
CA THR A 616 34.10 34.92 -7.25
C THR A 616 35.40 35.56 -6.75
N PRO A 617 36.53 34.82 -6.69
CA PRO A 617 37.81 35.40 -6.30
C PRO A 617 38.28 36.37 -7.40
N ARG A 618 38.54 37.61 -7.00
CA ARG A 618 39.02 38.69 -7.91
C ARG A 618 40.54 38.77 -7.98
N GLU A 619 41.25 38.02 -7.15
CA GLU A 619 42.72 38.01 -7.07
C GLU A 619 43.25 36.61 -6.78
N TYR A 620 44.49 36.32 -7.22
CA TYR A 620 45.11 35.00 -7.06
C TYR A 620 45.32 34.57 -5.60
N GLY A 621 45.66 35.52 -4.72
CA GLY A 621 45.90 35.24 -3.31
C GLY A 621 44.68 34.64 -2.61
N VAL A 622 43.50 35.21 -2.89
CA VAL A 622 42.20 34.84 -2.29
C VAL A 622 41.79 33.41 -2.63
N ILE A 623 42.30 32.84 -3.73
CA ILE A 623 42.00 31.45 -4.12
C ILE A 623 42.34 30.47 -2.99
N HIS A 624 43.40 30.71 -2.22
CA HIS A 624 43.82 29.80 -1.14
C HIS A 624 42.87 29.81 0.07
N GLU A 625 42.05 30.86 0.19
CA GLU A 625 41.09 31.06 1.29
C GLU A 625 39.65 30.78 0.85
N ARG A 626 39.43 30.39 -0.42
CA ARG A 626 38.10 30.16 -0.97
C ARG A 626 37.36 29.04 -0.22
N ILE A 627 36.06 29.24 -0.03
CA ILE A 627 35.16 28.19 0.47
C ILE A 627 34.70 27.36 -0.72
N VAL A 628 35.12 26.10 -0.76
CA VAL A 628 34.61 25.08 -1.69
C VAL A 628 33.35 24.49 -1.09
N ILE A 629 32.23 24.66 -1.79
CA ILE A 629 30.95 24.11 -1.37
C ILE A 629 30.87 22.64 -1.79
N GLU A 630 31.11 22.36 -3.07
CA GLU A 630 31.07 21.01 -3.64
C GLU A 630 32.11 20.83 -4.76
N ASN A 631 32.54 19.58 -4.96
CA ASN A 631 33.32 19.21 -6.14
C ASN A 631 32.38 18.61 -7.19
N ILE A 632 32.42 19.14 -8.41
CA ILE A 632 31.44 18.81 -9.46
C ILE A 632 32.02 17.80 -10.46
N GLY A 633 31.26 16.75 -10.73
CA GLY A 633 31.54 15.78 -11.77
C GLY A 633 32.79 14.93 -11.50
N TYR A 634 33.35 14.38 -12.56
CA TYR A 634 34.61 13.61 -12.53
C TYR A 634 35.74 14.41 -13.15
N ASP A 635 36.97 14.11 -12.73
CA ASP A 635 38.16 14.74 -13.30
C ASP A 635 38.29 14.44 -14.79
N VAL A 636 38.55 15.48 -15.58
CA VAL A 636 38.90 15.29 -16.99
C VAL A 636 40.42 15.33 -17.13
N SER A 637 41.01 14.26 -17.66
CA SER A 637 42.43 14.21 -17.97
C SER A 637 42.75 14.92 -19.29
N SER A 638 43.99 15.36 -19.46
CA SER A 638 44.51 15.89 -20.73
C SER A 638 44.30 14.95 -21.92
N GLN A 639 44.31 13.63 -21.70
CA GLN A 639 43.98 12.63 -22.72
C GLN A 639 42.48 12.61 -23.05
N GLY A 640 41.62 12.76 -22.04
CA GLY A 640 40.16 12.88 -22.21
C GLY A 640 39.75 14.13 -22.99
N LEU A 641 40.50 15.23 -22.83
CA LEU A 641 40.29 16.45 -23.62
C LEU A 641 40.54 16.26 -25.12
N LYS A 642 41.44 15.35 -25.52
CA LYS A 642 41.76 15.07 -26.93
C LYS A 642 40.75 14.14 -27.60
N SER A 643 40.07 13.29 -26.83
CA SER A 643 39.22 12.22 -27.38
C SER A 643 37.77 12.66 -27.64
N LYS A 644 37.33 13.80 -27.11
CA LYS A 644 35.96 14.31 -27.25
C LYS A 644 35.96 15.80 -27.59
N ASN A 645 35.14 16.19 -28.56
CA ASN A 645 34.78 17.58 -28.78
C ASN A 645 33.78 17.99 -27.68
N GLY A 646 34.25 18.74 -26.69
CA GLY A 646 33.45 19.22 -25.57
C GLY A 646 33.39 18.25 -24.38
N GLN A 647 33.45 18.82 -23.18
CA GLN A 647 33.43 18.11 -21.90
C GLN A 647 32.24 18.55 -21.07
N GLN A 648 31.58 17.59 -20.42
CA GLN A 648 30.45 17.84 -19.54
C GLN A 648 30.83 17.46 -18.11
N PHE A 649 30.73 18.42 -17.21
CA PHE A 649 30.85 18.20 -15.77
C PHE A 649 29.45 18.15 -15.19
N TYR A 650 28.96 16.94 -14.94
CA TYR A 650 27.62 16.71 -14.39
C TYR A 650 27.57 17.01 -12.90
N PHE A 651 26.51 17.69 -12.49
CA PHE A 651 26.25 18.00 -11.10
C PHE A 651 25.67 16.76 -10.43
N ASP A 652 26.21 16.40 -9.27
CA ASP A 652 25.66 15.35 -8.43
C ASP A 652 24.49 15.89 -7.57
N LYS A 653 23.89 15.03 -6.74
CA LYS A 653 22.73 15.41 -5.93
C LYS A 653 23.01 16.60 -5.01
N TYR A 654 24.18 16.66 -4.38
CA TYR A 654 24.53 17.75 -3.46
C TYR A 654 24.74 19.06 -4.23
N SER A 655 25.42 19.00 -5.38
CA SER A 655 25.61 20.14 -6.27
C SER A 655 24.28 20.68 -6.80
N LEU A 656 23.31 19.81 -7.11
CA LEU A 656 21.96 20.22 -7.52
C LEU A 656 21.17 20.87 -6.38
N LEU A 657 21.30 20.37 -5.15
CA LEU A 657 20.69 20.98 -3.97
C LEU A 657 21.25 22.38 -3.71
N GLU A 658 22.56 22.56 -3.85
CA GLU A 658 23.19 23.88 -3.72
C GLU A 658 22.76 24.82 -4.84
N LEU A 659 22.70 24.35 -6.09
CA LEU A 659 22.20 25.14 -7.21
C LEU A 659 20.75 25.61 -6.97
N ALA A 660 19.89 24.74 -6.46
CA ALA A 660 18.53 25.09 -6.07
C ALA A 660 18.49 26.08 -4.88
N HIS A 661 19.45 25.98 -3.94
CA HIS A 661 19.60 26.93 -2.85
C HIS A 661 19.98 28.33 -3.35
N ARG A 662 20.93 28.43 -4.28
CA ARG A 662 21.30 29.69 -4.96
C ARG A 662 20.13 30.30 -5.71
N GLN A 663 19.35 29.47 -6.42
CA GLN A 663 18.13 29.89 -7.10
C GLN A 663 17.14 30.53 -6.12
N LYS A 664 16.90 29.90 -4.97
CA LYS A 664 16.02 30.43 -3.91
C LYS A 664 16.50 31.77 -3.38
N GLN A 665 17.81 31.94 -3.22
CA GLN A 665 18.44 33.17 -2.73
C GLN A 665 18.61 34.25 -3.82
N LYS A 666 18.33 33.93 -5.10
CA LYS A 666 18.65 34.76 -6.26
C LYS A 666 20.13 35.18 -6.31
N ARG A 667 21.02 34.25 -5.97
CA ARG A 667 22.48 34.45 -6.00
C ARG A 667 23.09 33.81 -7.23
N ASN A 668 24.18 34.38 -7.72
CA ASN A 668 24.94 33.83 -8.84
C ASN A 668 25.59 32.50 -8.47
N VAL A 669 25.95 31.73 -9.49
CA VAL A 669 26.69 30.49 -9.36
C VAL A 669 28.13 30.73 -9.81
N THR A 670 29.08 30.42 -8.94
CA THR A 670 30.50 30.57 -9.24
C THR A 670 31.14 29.19 -9.31
N LEU A 671 31.73 28.88 -10.47
CA LEU A 671 32.44 27.64 -10.72
C LEU A 671 33.92 27.92 -11.00
N LEU A 672 34.80 27.19 -10.33
CA LEU A 672 36.24 27.33 -10.49
C LEU A 672 36.83 26.05 -11.05
N LEU A 673 37.57 26.17 -12.15
CA LEU A 673 38.33 25.10 -12.76
C LEU A 673 39.76 25.10 -12.20
N ARG A 674 40.14 23.99 -11.57
CA ARG A 674 41.44 23.80 -10.91
C ARG A 674 42.27 22.73 -11.62
N PRO A 675 43.55 23.02 -11.94
CA PRO A 675 44.47 22.01 -12.46
C PRO A 675 45.15 21.23 -11.32
N THR A 676 45.31 19.93 -11.52
CA THR A 676 46.09 19.03 -10.66
C THR A 676 46.95 18.09 -11.50
N SER A 677 47.97 17.51 -10.88
CA SER A 677 48.79 16.48 -11.51
C SER A 677 49.32 15.50 -10.47
N SER A 678 49.60 14.28 -10.92
CA SER A 678 50.39 13.29 -10.19
C SER A 678 51.90 13.60 -10.21
N GLU A 679 52.36 14.49 -11.09
CA GLU A 679 53.77 14.88 -11.19
C GLU A 679 54.07 16.08 -10.30
N HIS A 680 55.21 16.06 -9.60
CA HIS A 680 55.59 17.10 -8.64
C HIS A 680 55.91 18.46 -9.29
N VAL A 681 56.30 18.48 -10.57
CA VAL A 681 56.68 19.71 -11.28
C VAL A 681 56.18 19.64 -12.72
N ILE A 682 55.03 20.26 -13.00
CA ILE A 682 54.56 20.53 -14.36
C ILE A 682 54.71 22.02 -14.64
N LYS A 683 55.42 22.37 -15.72
CA LYS A 683 55.66 23.74 -16.17
C LYS A 683 55.21 23.92 -17.61
N ASP A 684 54.73 25.13 -17.92
CA ASP A 684 54.35 25.56 -19.27
C ASP A 684 53.32 24.62 -19.91
N LYS A 685 52.24 24.34 -19.17
CA LYS A 685 51.12 23.49 -19.58
C LYS A 685 49.81 24.20 -19.28
N LEU A 686 49.48 25.17 -20.12
CA LEU A 686 48.20 25.85 -20.10
C LEU A 686 47.25 25.19 -21.11
N VAL A 687 46.00 24.98 -20.71
CA VAL A 687 44.91 24.63 -21.62
C VAL A 687 44.05 25.87 -21.80
N GLU A 688 43.92 26.28 -23.05
CA GLU A 688 42.96 27.29 -23.46
C GLU A 688 41.63 26.62 -23.76
N TRP A 689 40.59 27.21 -23.20
CA TRP A 689 39.21 26.81 -23.38
C TRP A 689 38.50 27.89 -24.19
N CYS A 690 37.62 27.49 -25.10
CA CYS A 690 36.91 28.45 -25.93
C CYS A 690 36.03 29.35 -25.06
N SER A 691 36.25 30.68 -25.13
CA SER A 691 35.42 31.69 -24.45
C SER A 691 34.66 32.60 -25.41
N LYS A 692 35.08 32.70 -26.69
CA LYS A 692 34.63 33.74 -27.62
C LYS A 692 33.69 33.25 -28.74
N GLU A 693 33.75 31.97 -29.11
CA GLU A 693 32.86 31.43 -30.15
C GLU A 693 31.54 30.97 -29.54
N SER A 694 30.42 31.54 -29.99
CA SER A 694 29.09 31.34 -29.40
C SER A 694 28.68 29.87 -29.25
N ASN A 695 29.08 29.01 -30.20
CA ASN A 695 28.72 27.59 -30.19
C ASN A 695 29.64 26.71 -29.34
N LEU A 696 30.82 27.22 -28.94
CA LEU A 696 31.85 26.48 -28.19
C LEU A 696 32.13 27.10 -26.80
N ALA A 697 31.57 28.27 -26.52
CA ALA A 697 31.72 28.98 -25.25
C ALA A 697 31.23 28.15 -24.05
N PRO A 698 31.73 28.44 -22.83
CA PRO A 698 31.28 27.77 -21.62
C PRO A 698 29.80 28.02 -21.42
N ARG A 699 29.03 26.98 -21.14
CA ARG A 699 27.61 27.12 -20.80
C ARG A 699 27.24 26.20 -19.65
N LEU A 700 26.49 26.76 -18.70
CA LEU A 700 25.83 25.99 -17.67
C LEU A 700 24.46 25.58 -18.22
N VAL A 701 24.30 24.29 -18.47
CA VAL A 701 23.05 23.71 -18.95
C VAL A 701 22.27 23.23 -17.73
N ILE A 702 21.07 23.77 -17.54
CA ILE A 702 20.17 23.43 -16.44
C ILE A 702 18.87 22.90 -17.04
N GLU A 703 18.46 21.73 -16.59
CA GLU A 703 17.17 21.13 -16.92
C GLU A 703 16.30 21.14 -15.67
N TYR A 704 15.09 21.69 -15.80
CA TYR A 704 14.14 21.77 -14.70
C TYR A 704 12.73 21.35 -15.13
N LEU A 705 11.95 20.87 -14.18
CA LEU A 705 10.53 20.61 -14.34
C LEU A 705 9.72 21.78 -13.80
N PRO A 706 8.71 22.29 -14.53
CA PRO A 706 7.72 23.23 -14.01
C PRO A 706 6.80 22.49 -13.02
N LYS A 707 7.28 22.35 -11.79
CA LYS A 707 6.67 21.55 -10.72
C LYS A 707 6.74 22.33 -9.42
N ARG A 708 5.60 22.40 -8.74
CA ARG A 708 5.51 23.00 -7.40
C ARG A 708 6.31 22.16 -6.40
N ARG A 709 7.19 22.80 -5.62
CA ARG A 709 8.04 22.13 -4.62
C ARG A 709 7.34 21.90 -3.30
N ASN A 710 6.59 22.90 -2.86
CA ASN A 710 5.97 22.93 -1.56
C ASN A 710 4.46 22.72 -1.71
N PRO A 711 3.81 21.93 -0.83
CA PRO A 711 2.38 21.77 -0.87
C PRO A 711 1.66 23.11 -0.71
N VAL A 712 0.39 23.16 -1.13
CA VAL A 712 -0.53 24.25 -0.81
C VAL A 712 -0.61 24.47 0.71
N ALA A 713 -0.94 25.69 1.13
CA ALA A 713 -1.06 26.00 2.55
C ALA A 713 -2.05 25.04 3.25
N PRO A 714 -1.82 24.65 4.52
CA PRO A 714 -2.81 23.94 5.31
C PRO A 714 -4.11 24.76 5.47
N ILE A 715 -5.18 24.11 5.90
CA ILE A 715 -6.41 24.82 6.32
C ILE A 715 -6.14 25.71 7.54
N ASN A 716 -6.91 26.78 7.73
CA ASN A 716 -6.67 27.73 8.82
C ASN A 716 -7.38 27.34 10.13
N THR A 717 -8.54 26.70 10.04
CA THR A 717 -9.40 26.34 11.18
C THR A 717 -9.93 24.94 11.01
N LEU A 718 -9.91 24.14 12.08
CA LEU A 718 -10.57 22.83 12.12
C LEU A 718 -11.27 22.66 13.45
N TYR A 719 -12.58 22.43 13.42
CA TYR A 719 -13.36 22.10 14.60
C TYR A 719 -14.34 20.97 14.29
N HIS A 720 -14.86 20.38 15.35
CA HIS A 720 -15.87 19.34 15.25
C HIS A 720 -17.12 19.74 16.02
N SER A 721 -18.26 19.27 15.54
CA SER A 721 -19.56 19.39 16.21
C SER A 721 -20.33 18.08 16.11
N ILE A 722 -21.42 17.96 16.86
CA ILE A 722 -22.38 16.87 16.67
C ILE A 722 -23.58 17.42 15.92
N ASP A 723 -23.85 16.84 14.76
CA ASP A 723 -24.99 17.19 13.92
C ASP A 723 -25.77 15.91 13.60
N ASN A 724 -27.03 15.85 14.03
CA ASN A 724 -27.93 14.70 13.84
C ASN A 724 -27.30 13.35 14.22
N GLY A 725 -26.63 13.32 15.38
CA GLY A 725 -25.99 12.10 15.91
C GLY A 725 -24.71 11.67 15.17
N ARG A 726 -24.14 12.53 14.32
CA ARG A 726 -22.88 12.29 13.60
C ARG A 726 -21.85 13.35 13.96
N ILE A 727 -20.58 12.96 13.92
CA ILE A 727 -19.48 13.91 14.09
C ILE A 727 -19.32 14.66 12.77
N ARG A 728 -19.57 15.97 12.80
CA ARG A 728 -19.33 16.89 11.69
C ARG A 728 -18.00 17.57 11.89
N LEU A 729 -17.21 17.66 10.82
CA LEU A 729 -15.95 18.39 10.77
C LEU A 729 -16.13 19.57 9.81
N ASP A 730 -15.67 20.75 10.23
CA ASP A 730 -15.77 21.98 9.44
C ASP A 730 -14.40 22.68 9.42
N TRP A 731 -14.04 23.26 8.28
CA TRP A 731 -12.80 23.98 8.07
C TRP A 731 -12.91 25.13 7.07
N ASN A 732 -11.82 25.88 6.90
CA ASN A 732 -11.69 26.90 5.87
C ASN A 732 -10.55 26.51 4.92
N ASN A 733 -10.87 26.42 3.63
CA ASN A 733 -9.88 26.14 2.60
C ASN A 733 -8.96 27.35 2.39
N PRO A 734 -7.68 27.13 2.03
CA PRO A 734 -6.76 28.21 1.71
C PRO A 734 -7.16 28.93 0.41
N ASP A 735 -6.85 30.21 0.31
CA ASP A 735 -6.95 31.00 -0.92
C ASP A 735 -5.65 30.85 -1.72
N ASP A 736 -5.55 29.75 -2.48
CA ASP A 736 -4.39 29.40 -3.32
C ASP A 736 -4.91 28.86 -4.66
N VAL A 737 -4.38 29.37 -5.77
CA VAL A 737 -4.83 29.02 -7.13
C VAL A 737 -4.61 27.54 -7.47
N ASP A 738 -3.63 26.89 -6.84
CA ASP A 738 -3.33 25.48 -7.05
C ASP A 738 -4.06 24.56 -6.05
N PHE A 739 -4.91 25.11 -5.17
CA PHE A 739 -5.73 24.31 -4.28
C PHE A 739 -6.71 23.44 -5.07
N ARG A 740 -6.67 22.12 -4.85
CA ARG A 740 -7.58 21.15 -5.48
C ARG A 740 -8.52 20.47 -4.51
N GLY A 741 -8.15 20.40 -3.23
CA GLY A 741 -9.03 19.88 -2.21
C GLY A 741 -8.30 19.53 -0.92
N VAL A 742 -9.03 18.85 -0.05
CA VAL A 742 -8.52 18.27 1.18
C VAL A 742 -8.77 16.78 1.24
N LYS A 743 -7.90 16.08 1.95
CA LYS A 743 -8.09 14.69 2.38
C LYS A 743 -8.21 14.65 3.89
N VAL A 744 -9.25 14.00 4.38
CA VAL A 744 -9.53 13.89 5.80
C VAL A 744 -9.34 12.44 6.24
N VAL A 745 -8.54 12.26 7.28
CA VAL A 745 -8.14 10.95 7.82
C VAL A 745 -8.50 10.85 9.29
N LYS A 746 -9.04 9.70 9.69
CA LYS A 746 -9.40 9.34 11.06
C LYS A 746 -8.44 8.31 11.62
N ASN A 747 -7.95 8.50 12.84
CA ASN A 747 -7.14 7.53 13.57
C ASN A 747 -7.52 7.52 15.06
N ASN A 748 -7.75 6.33 15.62
CA ASN A 748 -8.23 6.17 16.99
C ASN A 748 -7.10 6.16 18.03
N PHE A 749 -5.87 5.89 17.60
CA PHE A 749 -4.77 5.59 18.51
C PHE A 749 -3.81 6.77 18.66
N ARG A 750 -3.63 7.55 17.59
CA ARG A 750 -2.69 8.67 17.54
C ARG A 750 -3.17 9.75 16.57
N PRO A 751 -2.65 10.99 16.69
CA PRO A 751 -2.76 11.98 15.63
C PRO A 751 -2.26 11.41 14.29
N PRO A 752 -3.04 11.48 13.19
CA PRO A 752 -2.57 11.04 11.89
C PRO A 752 -1.35 11.87 11.46
N LEU A 753 -0.24 11.19 11.20
CA LEU A 753 1.02 11.86 10.83
C LEU A 753 1.20 11.99 9.32
N SER A 754 0.39 11.27 8.54
CA SER A 754 0.38 11.31 7.09
C SER A 754 -1.06 11.18 6.57
N PRO A 755 -1.34 11.59 5.33
CA PRO A 755 -2.66 11.38 4.69
C PRO A 755 -3.00 9.90 4.45
N PHE A 756 -2.10 8.98 4.81
CA PHE A 756 -2.30 7.54 4.72
C PHE A 756 -2.35 6.88 6.10
N ASP A 757 -2.11 7.62 7.18
CA ASP A 757 -2.05 7.10 8.55
C ASP A 757 -3.43 7.02 9.22
N GLY A 758 -4.26 6.08 8.75
CA GLY A 758 -5.58 5.81 9.30
C GLY A 758 -6.62 5.52 8.23
N VAL A 759 -7.89 5.77 8.56
CA VAL A 759 -9.04 5.56 7.68
C VAL A 759 -9.39 6.86 6.97
N LYS A 760 -9.39 6.86 5.64
CA LYS A 760 -9.89 7.98 4.83
C LYS A 760 -11.39 8.14 5.06
N ILE A 761 -11.82 9.32 5.48
CA ILE A 761 -13.26 9.66 5.63
C ILE A 761 -13.75 10.57 4.51
N TYR A 762 -12.88 11.41 3.95
CA TYR A 762 -13.23 12.33 2.86
C TYR A 762 -12.02 12.66 1.98
N ALA A 763 -12.27 12.93 0.71
CA ALA A 763 -11.33 13.57 -0.20
C ALA A 763 -12.10 14.37 -1.26
N GLY A 764 -11.85 15.68 -1.37
CA GLY A 764 -12.55 16.58 -2.28
C GLY A 764 -12.37 18.06 -1.91
N SER A 765 -13.07 18.95 -2.60
CA SER A 765 -12.91 20.42 -2.46
C SER A 765 -13.83 21.07 -1.44
N ASP A 766 -14.70 20.30 -0.78
CA ASP A 766 -15.62 20.84 0.23
C ASP A 766 -14.86 21.42 1.43
N ASN A 767 -15.59 22.15 2.26
CA ASN A 767 -15.10 22.73 3.52
C ASN A 767 -15.68 22.06 4.77
N TYR A 768 -16.35 20.92 4.59
CA TYR A 768 -16.90 20.12 5.68
C TYR A 768 -17.00 18.64 5.30
N THR A 769 -17.10 17.77 6.31
CA THR A 769 -17.47 16.36 6.11
C THR A 769 -18.08 15.76 7.36
N TYR A 770 -18.64 14.54 7.24
CA TYR A 770 -19.17 13.78 8.37
C TYR A 770 -18.43 12.46 8.55
N ASP A 771 -18.06 12.13 9.78
CA ASP A 771 -17.79 10.74 10.17
C ASP A 771 -19.14 10.04 10.39
N SER A 772 -19.81 9.72 9.27
CA SER A 772 -21.21 9.23 9.27
C SER A 772 -21.41 7.91 10.03
N PHE A 773 -20.33 7.17 10.25
CA PHE A 773 -20.34 5.87 10.89
C PHE A 773 -19.49 5.82 12.16
N GLY A 774 -18.93 6.95 12.58
CA GLY A 774 -18.03 7.01 13.72
C GLY A 774 -18.74 6.84 15.06
N ALA A 775 -18.22 5.98 15.94
CA ALA A 775 -18.69 5.86 17.31
C ALA A 775 -18.52 7.17 18.10
N LEU A 776 -19.59 7.67 18.71
CA LEU A 776 -19.55 8.91 19.49
C LEU A 776 -18.88 8.74 20.87
N ASP A 777 -18.70 7.52 21.33
CA ASP A 777 -18.22 7.21 22.69
C ASP A 777 -16.73 6.85 22.75
N ILE A 778 -16.03 6.95 21.61
CA ILE A 778 -14.59 6.66 21.45
C ILE A 778 -13.84 7.95 21.11
N CYS A 779 -12.80 8.24 21.90
CA CYS A 779 -11.86 9.31 21.57
C CYS A 779 -11.09 8.96 20.28
N LYS A 780 -10.92 9.95 19.40
CA LYS A 780 -10.21 9.78 18.13
C LYS A 780 -9.66 11.09 17.61
N TYR A 781 -8.74 10.98 16.66
CA TYR A 781 -8.10 12.10 16.00
C TYR A 781 -8.56 12.18 14.55
N PHE A 782 -8.80 13.41 14.10
CA PHE A 782 -9.05 13.74 12.71
C PHE A 782 -7.95 14.67 12.24
N ALA A 783 -7.41 14.40 11.05
CA ALA A 783 -6.44 15.25 10.39
C ALA A 783 -6.94 15.63 9.00
N VAL A 784 -6.78 16.91 8.65
CA VAL A 784 -7.08 17.44 7.32
C VAL A 784 -5.77 17.84 6.64
N PHE A 785 -5.59 17.35 5.42
CA PHE A 785 -4.44 17.63 4.56
C PHE A 785 -4.95 18.29 3.27
N THR A 786 -4.50 19.50 2.95
CA THR A 786 -4.76 20.12 1.64
C THR A 786 -3.85 19.48 0.59
N TYR A 787 -4.30 19.44 -0.67
CA TYR A 787 -3.52 18.92 -1.80
C TYR A 787 -3.72 19.74 -3.09
N ASP A 788 -2.73 19.66 -3.98
CA ASP A 788 -2.68 20.28 -5.31
C ASP A 788 -2.90 19.26 -6.44
N ASP A 789 -2.62 19.65 -7.70
CA ASP A 789 -2.79 18.81 -8.90
C ASP A 789 -1.82 17.61 -9.00
N VAL A 790 -0.79 17.56 -8.17
CA VAL A 790 0.29 16.56 -8.23
C VAL A 790 0.57 16.10 -6.80
N PRO A 791 -0.36 15.33 -6.21
CA PRO A 791 -0.81 15.47 -4.84
C PRO A 791 0.33 15.62 -3.84
N ASN A 792 0.73 16.87 -3.63
CA ASN A 792 1.59 17.30 -2.54
C ASN A 792 0.67 17.62 -1.37
N TYR A 793 0.75 16.84 -0.31
CA TYR A 793 -0.08 17.05 0.87
C TYR A 793 0.60 18.03 1.83
N SER A 794 -0.18 18.97 2.36
CA SER A 794 0.30 19.89 3.40
C SER A 794 0.55 19.19 4.73
N LYS A 795 1.12 19.93 5.70
CA LYS A 795 1.15 19.45 7.09
C LYS A 795 -0.28 19.29 7.62
N PRO A 796 -0.56 18.27 8.44
CA PRO A 796 -1.91 18.05 8.96
C PRO A 796 -2.34 19.17 9.89
N VAL A 797 -3.61 19.58 9.78
CA VAL A 797 -4.32 20.26 10.87
C VAL A 797 -5.17 19.24 11.58
N ILE A 798 -4.99 19.12 12.90
CA ILE A 798 -5.50 18.01 13.69
C ILE A 798 -6.49 18.50 14.74
N VAL A 799 -7.60 17.79 14.89
CA VAL A 799 -8.52 17.95 16.01
C VAL A 799 -8.74 16.60 16.70
N LYS A 800 -8.80 16.62 18.03
CA LYS A 800 -9.17 15.46 18.84
C LYS A 800 -10.65 15.56 19.20
N TYR A 801 -11.39 14.49 18.93
CA TYR A 801 -12.74 14.29 19.42
C TYR A 801 -12.70 13.39 20.65
N CYS A 802 -13.42 13.75 21.71
CA CYS A 802 -13.68 12.91 22.87
C CYS A 802 -15.06 13.24 23.44
N ASP A 803 -15.82 12.23 23.87
CA ASP A 803 -17.12 12.46 24.54
C ASP A 803 -16.94 13.23 25.84
N GLN A 804 -17.35 14.50 25.84
CA GLN A 804 -17.26 15.39 26.99
C GLN A 804 -18.06 14.89 28.21
N ARG A 805 -19.08 14.04 28.00
CA ARG A 805 -19.88 13.47 29.10
C ARG A 805 -19.11 12.45 29.95
N LYS A 806 -18.05 11.84 29.42
CA LYS A 806 -17.16 10.93 30.18
C LYS A 806 -15.99 11.68 30.86
N ILE A 807 -15.60 12.84 30.35
CA ILE A 807 -14.50 13.65 30.93
C ILE A 807 -14.93 14.25 32.28
N ASN A 808 -16.20 14.65 32.43
CA ASN A 808 -16.73 15.20 33.68
C ASN A 808 -17.18 14.13 34.71
N ARG A 809 -16.84 12.85 34.50
CA ARG A 809 -17.15 11.72 35.40
C ARG A 809 -15.90 11.03 35.98
N LYS A 810 -14.71 11.59 35.77
CA LYS A 810 -13.46 11.11 36.38
C LYS A 810 -12.93 12.10 37.39
#